data_AF-A0A524LYS5-F1
#
_entry.id   AF-A0A524LYS5-F1
#
_cell.length_a   1.000
_cell.length_b   1.000
_cell.length_c   1.000
_cell.angle_alpha   90.00
_cell.angle_beta   90.00
_cell.angle_gamma   90.00
#
_symmetry.space_group_name_H-M   'P 1'
#
loop_
_entity.id
_entity.type
_entity.pdbx_description
1 polymer ?
#
loop_
_entity_poly.entity_id
_entity_poly.type
_entity_poly.pdbx_seq_one_letter_code
_entity_poly.pdbx_strand_id
1 'polypeptide(L)'
;MNKEGLFDLLNSENQAALKAVFEQNPEVLQLYGNNLFLAILAVLDNEYNDTLLSYVVPLWQSVVEWELYQLGFKPRQEGVVSKYDFHSIYSHLTNRAKTLTTLNLPEIILSKQNAGQIIWTEREGIYSAWIIFQSEKGIVAGLIDNLNSQWLHPTWYRCITDLQVLKDTGIESLSSTERNTIVVTEFGEYKILWMQIDGEDGPVWRSLAMEYGASHEKGQSILWIRFIETYEVPTLCDQVLVPPVLSTDIGIYMDDFLKGTYSHEMVMVPVTCEVSINMKERVYELRFKDKSRETILDTLLFDSTAELVKTLRHPIRRGTPLRIKHGVRVMWDHRIDIDYHDTELKDGQKKHTISLSLLKPLVHRSRFFPDKFTVPKTCSELLSTEVGNPLTLRIQSEISAFRKMSVEFDGVPVGSSLRDLETMRMNIFDIALLSECEQLIDASTNKCHQIEIDANDLFDLNFSRLSENPRLQSAIASLDANDFDWTQHSWNINIDTRHPVQNEIIWYIKTKVSGRIWFNKIFTFVMDISLSIDEVISTFKEEVSLTVPLKHLTEFSESISTLNRTLRSRGWRKGKPRCRVDLTIRDGQYIAVVCRLEAHGESIEIANFPIDIAKDSSVLQDELESEWGPFSIYEIRNKNEFYKKVRSATLIEEEEEGFDEEEEYLRQIKEYESNPEKSYQLAYTYVKLVHCRPESDSSISDITKAIILFEECDHSVRGVVIWHLNALVTRCELLVKKGVDSIRKEEIKGWMREIQEMHDQLIQLSNIGE
;
A
#
# COMPACT_ATOMS: atom_id res chain seq x y z
N MET A 1 25.08 -17.07 -37.97
CA MET A 1 24.29 -17.88 -38.91
C MET A 1 23.93 -16.98 -40.10
N ASN A 2 23.89 -17.49 -41.33
CA ASN A 2 24.08 -16.66 -42.54
C ASN A 2 23.07 -15.52 -42.71
N LYS A 3 23.58 -14.30 -42.96
CA LYS A 3 22.78 -13.13 -43.36
C LYS A 3 22.17 -13.26 -44.77
N GLU A 4 22.72 -14.14 -45.60
CA GLU A 4 22.35 -14.29 -47.02
C GLU A 4 20.94 -14.89 -47.18
N GLY A 5 20.61 -15.97 -46.45
CA GLY A 5 19.35 -16.69 -46.61
C GLY A 5 18.08 -15.94 -46.16
N LEU A 6 18.21 -14.73 -45.61
CA LEU A 6 17.05 -13.90 -45.21
C LEU A 6 16.60 -12.98 -46.35
N PHE A 7 17.50 -12.60 -47.26
CA PHE A 7 17.12 -11.89 -48.50
C PHE A 7 16.35 -12.81 -49.46
N ASP A 8 16.79 -14.07 -49.58
CA ASP A 8 16.23 -15.07 -50.51
C ASP A 8 14.76 -15.44 -50.22
N LEU A 9 14.23 -15.05 -49.05
CA LEU A 9 12.85 -15.29 -48.62
C LEU A 9 11.90 -14.10 -48.86
N LEU A 10 12.42 -12.93 -49.24
CA LEU A 10 11.66 -11.70 -49.51
C LEU A 10 11.45 -11.53 -51.03
N ASN A 11 10.34 -10.90 -51.44
CA ASN A 11 10.11 -10.57 -52.85
C ASN A 11 11.11 -9.53 -53.40
N SER A 12 11.14 -9.34 -54.72
CA SER A 12 12.10 -8.47 -55.39
C SER A 12 12.00 -6.98 -55.04
N GLU A 13 10.81 -6.46 -54.71
CA GLU A 13 10.64 -5.06 -54.30
C GLU A 13 11.12 -4.85 -52.86
N ASN A 14 10.76 -5.74 -51.95
CA ASN A 14 11.22 -5.73 -50.55
C ASN A 14 12.72 -5.98 -50.45
N GLN A 15 13.30 -6.87 -51.27
CA GLN A 15 14.75 -7.02 -51.40
C GLN A 15 15.42 -5.72 -51.90
N ALA A 16 14.82 -5.01 -52.86
CA ALA A 16 15.37 -3.78 -53.40
C ALA A 16 15.31 -2.62 -52.38
N ALA A 17 14.17 -2.46 -51.69
CA ALA A 17 14.01 -1.50 -50.61
C ALA A 17 14.96 -1.80 -49.44
N LEU A 18 15.05 -3.05 -49.00
CA LEU A 18 15.96 -3.45 -47.93
C LEU A 18 17.43 -3.31 -48.33
N LYS A 19 17.80 -3.58 -49.60
CA LYS A 19 19.15 -3.27 -50.12
C LYS A 19 19.44 -1.78 -50.10
N ALA A 20 18.54 -0.93 -50.58
CA ALA A 20 18.72 0.52 -50.55
C ALA A 20 18.88 1.06 -49.12
N VAL A 21 18.09 0.55 -48.17
CA VAL A 21 18.21 0.89 -46.74
C VAL A 21 19.50 0.34 -46.14
N PHE A 22 19.94 -0.87 -46.51
CA PHE A 22 21.18 -1.49 -46.02
C PHE A 22 22.45 -0.84 -46.59
N GLU A 23 22.42 -0.38 -47.84
CA GLU A 23 23.49 0.42 -48.46
C GLU A 23 23.66 1.78 -47.77
N GLN A 24 22.56 2.37 -47.28
CA GLN A 24 22.59 3.61 -46.48
C GLN A 24 22.90 3.36 -45.00
N ASN A 25 22.46 2.23 -44.43
CA ASN A 25 22.53 1.88 -43.02
C ASN A 25 22.89 0.39 -42.83
N PRO A 26 24.18 0.00 -42.95
CA PRO A 26 24.61 -1.40 -42.91
C PRO A 26 24.41 -2.09 -41.54
N GLU A 27 24.02 -1.34 -40.52
CA GLU A 27 23.69 -1.83 -39.18
C GLU A 27 22.21 -2.17 -39.00
N VAL A 28 21.32 -1.91 -39.97
CA VAL A 28 19.88 -2.16 -39.83
C VAL A 28 19.53 -3.64 -39.58
N LEU A 29 20.37 -4.57 -40.07
CA LEU A 29 20.26 -6.02 -39.78
C LEU A 29 20.92 -6.46 -38.46
N GLN A 30 21.43 -5.51 -37.67
CA GLN A 30 21.97 -5.74 -36.32
C GLN A 30 21.02 -5.25 -35.21
N LEU A 31 19.99 -4.48 -35.58
CA LEU A 31 18.89 -4.10 -34.68
C LEU A 31 18.05 -5.35 -34.34
N TYR A 32 17.80 -5.56 -33.05
CA TYR A 32 16.97 -6.66 -32.56
C TYR A 32 15.52 -6.55 -33.08
N GLY A 33 14.83 -7.68 -33.22
CA GLY A 33 13.45 -7.78 -33.73
C GLY A 33 13.34 -7.81 -35.28
N ASN A 34 14.24 -7.12 -36.01
CA ASN A 34 14.10 -6.96 -37.47
C ASN A 34 14.04 -8.27 -38.27
N ASN A 35 14.77 -9.32 -37.89
CA ASN A 35 14.69 -10.61 -38.58
C ASN A 35 13.28 -11.24 -38.44
N LEU A 36 12.64 -11.09 -37.29
CA LEU A 36 11.31 -11.62 -37.01
C LEU A 36 10.23 -10.83 -37.75
N PHE A 37 10.38 -9.51 -37.81
CA PHE A 37 9.54 -8.62 -38.62
C PHE A 37 9.62 -8.98 -40.11
N LEU A 38 10.83 -9.18 -40.64
CA LEU A 38 11.03 -9.61 -42.04
C LEU A 38 10.49 -11.02 -42.29
N ALA A 39 10.51 -11.93 -41.31
CA ALA A 39 9.87 -13.24 -41.41
C ALA A 39 8.33 -13.13 -41.53
N ILE A 40 7.71 -12.27 -40.72
CA ILE A 40 6.26 -12.03 -40.75
C ILE A 40 5.86 -11.39 -42.08
N LEU A 41 6.59 -10.38 -42.55
CA LEU A 41 6.37 -9.80 -43.89
C LEU A 41 6.50 -10.86 -45.00
N ALA A 42 7.53 -11.71 -44.96
CA ALA A 42 7.70 -12.79 -45.94
C ALA A 42 6.59 -13.85 -45.91
N VAL A 43 5.97 -14.11 -44.75
CA VAL A 43 4.79 -15.00 -44.64
C VAL A 43 3.54 -14.34 -45.20
N LEU A 44 3.31 -13.07 -44.90
CA LEU A 44 2.16 -12.29 -45.38
C LEU A 44 2.18 -12.09 -46.91
N ASP A 45 3.38 -12.00 -47.49
CA ASP A 45 3.61 -11.75 -48.92
C ASP A 45 3.54 -13.04 -49.77
N ASN A 46 4.03 -14.19 -49.26
CA ASN A 46 3.97 -15.47 -49.98
C ASN A 46 2.57 -16.13 -49.96
N GLU A 47 1.72 -15.80 -49.00
CA GLU A 47 0.44 -16.47 -48.75
C GLU A 47 -0.72 -15.45 -48.69
N TYR A 48 -1.05 -14.85 -49.85
CA TYR A 48 -2.23 -14.01 -50.16
C TYR A 48 -2.17 -12.48 -49.88
N ASN A 49 -2.27 -11.70 -50.97
CA ASN A 49 -2.38 -10.22 -50.99
C ASN A 49 -3.49 -9.65 -50.09
N ASP A 50 -3.21 -8.48 -49.50
CA ASP A 50 -4.11 -7.49 -48.85
C ASP A 50 -5.05 -7.96 -47.72
N THR A 51 -5.65 -9.15 -47.78
CA THR A 51 -6.61 -9.65 -46.78
C THR A 51 -5.96 -10.00 -45.43
N LEU A 52 -4.64 -10.20 -45.39
CA LEU A 52 -3.93 -10.63 -44.18
C LEU A 52 -3.29 -9.50 -43.36
N LEU A 53 -3.39 -8.24 -43.80
CA LEU A 53 -2.88 -7.06 -43.08
C LEU A 53 -3.49 -6.93 -41.66
N SER A 54 -4.74 -7.35 -41.47
CA SER A 54 -5.43 -7.40 -40.18
C SER A 54 -4.90 -8.46 -39.21
N TYR A 55 -4.12 -9.44 -39.70
CA TYR A 55 -3.58 -10.56 -38.91
C TYR A 55 -2.10 -10.37 -38.55
N VAL A 56 -1.47 -9.25 -38.96
CA VAL A 56 -0.10 -8.86 -38.59
C VAL A 56 0.09 -8.90 -37.06
N VAL A 57 -0.83 -8.30 -36.31
CA VAL A 57 -0.74 -8.20 -34.84
C VAL A 57 -0.88 -9.58 -34.16
N PRO A 58 -1.90 -10.41 -34.46
CA PRO A 58 -1.95 -11.80 -34.00
C PRO A 58 -0.72 -12.64 -34.35
N LEU A 59 -0.16 -12.49 -35.56
CA LEU A 59 1.07 -13.18 -35.96
C LEU A 59 2.27 -12.70 -35.14
N TRP A 60 2.44 -11.37 -34.98
CA TRP A 60 3.48 -10.76 -34.15
C TRP A 60 3.41 -11.25 -32.70
N GLN A 61 2.24 -11.17 -32.07
CA GLN A 61 2.01 -11.66 -30.70
C GLN A 61 2.37 -13.15 -30.54
N SER A 62 2.17 -13.97 -31.57
CA SER A 62 2.53 -15.40 -31.53
C SER A 62 4.04 -15.69 -31.53
N VAL A 63 4.89 -14.69 -31.79
CA VAL A 63 6.35 -14.81 -31.75
C VAL A 63 7.06 -13.80 -30.83
N VAL A 64 6.34 -12.89 -30.16
CA VAL A 64 6.88 -12.04 -29.07
C VAL A 64 7.56 -12.87 -27.97
N GLU A 65 7.05 -14.05 -27.64
CA GLU A 65 7.73 -14.96 -26.68
C GLU A 65 9.15 -15.35 -27.16
N TRP A 66 9.37 -15.42 -28.47
CA TRP A 66 10.66 -15.76 -29.07
C TRP A 66 11.63 -14.57 -29.16
N GLU A 67 11.15 -13.32 -29.06
CA GLU A 67 12.01 -12.15 -28.86
C GLU A 67 12.69 -12.20 -27.49
N LEU A 68 11.95 -12.53 -26.43
CA LEU A 68 12.49 -12.67 -25.08
C LEU A 68 13.60 -13.73 -25.02
N TYR A 69 13.39 -14.89 -25.67
CA TYR A 69 14.43 -15.93 -25.79
C TYR A 69 15.68 -15.47 -26.57
N GLN A 70 15.53 -14.62 -27.60
CA GLN A 70 16.66 -14.07 -28.37
C GLN A 70 17.42 -12.99 -27.62
N LEU A 71 16.74 -12.20 -26.79
CA LEU A 71 17.33 -11.20 -25.88
C LEU A 71 18.03 -11.84 -24.66
N GLY A 72 18.03 -13.17 -24.54
CA GLY A 72 18.69 -13.90 -23.46
C GLY A 72 17.82 -14.07 -22.20
N PHE A 73 16.59 -13.55 -22.19
CA PHE A 73 15.64 -13.75 -21.11
C PHE A 73 15.05 -15.17 -21.17
N LYS A 74 15.68 -16.10 -20.45
CA LYS A 74 15.10 -17.43 -20.22
C LYS A 74 14.07 -17.38 -19.10
N PRO A 75 12.80 -17.77 -19.32
CA PRO A 75 11.98 -18.22 -18.19
C PRO A 75 12.69 -19.41 -17.52
N ARG A 76 12.54 -19.56 -16.20
CA ARG A 76 13.17 -20.63 -15.42
C ARG A 76 12.57 -22.01 -15.73
N GLN A 77 12.94 -22.57 -16.88
CA GLN A 77 12.73 -23.97 -17.24
C GLN A 77 14.10 -24.63 -17.43
N GLU A 78 14.47 -25.49 -16.49
CA GLU A 78 15.71 -26.26 -16.57
C GLU A 78 15.61 -27.28 -17.72
N GLY A 79 16.64 -27.33 -18.58
CA GLY A 79 16.81 -28.39 -19.58
C GLY A 79 16.69 -27.99 -21.06
N VAL A 80 16.04 -26.87 -21.41
CA VAL A 80 15.88 -26.47 -22.82
C VAL A 80 17.03 -25.57 -23.29
N VAL A 81 17.92 -26.13 -24.13
CA VAL A 81 18.91 -25.37 -24.89
C VAL A 81 18.26 -24.91 -26.21
N SER A 82 17.45 -23.85 -26.17
CA SER A 82 16.87 -23.26 -27.38
C SER A 82 17.99 -22.67 -28.24
N LYS A 83 18.22 -23.26 -29.41
CA LYS A 83 18.95 -22.61 -30.50
C LYS A 83 17.97 -21.76 -31.29
N TYR A 84 18.36 -20.55 -31.66
CA TYR A 84 17.60 -19.73 -32.60
C TYR A 84 17.60 -20.41 -33.97
N ASP A 85 16.46 -20.97 -34.35
CA ASP A 85 16.23 -21.60 -35.65
C ASP A 85 15.14 -20.83 -36.41
N PHE A 86 15.61 -19.93 -37.26
CA PHE A 86 14.77 -19.10 -38.11
C PHE A 86 13.89 -19.91 -39.07
N HIS A 87 14.35 -21.08 -39.53
CA HIS A 87 13.58 -21.91 -40.46
C HIS A 87 12.37 -22.55 -39.77
N SER A 88 12.56 -23.02 -38.53
CA SER A 88 11.46 -23.49 -37.69
C SER A 88 10.47 -22.36 -37.35
N ILE A 89 10.96 -21.16 -37.03
CA ILE A 89 10.11 -19.98 -36.75
C ILE A 89 9.27 -19.61 -37.99
N TYR A 90 9.90 -19.49 -39.17
CA TYR A 90 9.23 -19.18 -40.42
C TYR A 90 8.19 -20.26 -40.80
N SER A 91 8.55 -21.55 -40.68
CA SER A 91 7.64 -22.67 -40.95
C SER A 91 6.43 -22.68 -39.99
N HIS A 92 6.65 -22.39 -38.71
CA HIS A 92 5.58 -22.25 -37.73
C HIS A 92 4.66 -21.05 -38.03
N LEU A 93 5.22 -19.88 -38.36
CA LEU A 93 4.45 -18.71 -38.79
C LEU A 93 3.63 -19.00 -40.05
N THR A 94 4.21 -19.66 -41.05
CA THR A 94 3.53 -20.06 -42.29
C THR A 94 2.36 -21.01 -42.00
N ASN A 95 2.59 -22.06 -41.21
CA ASN A 95 1.54 -23.01 -40.82
C ASN A 95 0.45 -22.34 -39.96
N ARG A 96 0.81 -21.37 -39.13
CA ARG A 96 -0.15 -20.64 -38.29
C ARG A 96 -0.93 -19.61 -39.09
N ALA A 97 -0.34 -18.94 -40.08
CA ALA A 97 -1.06 -18.10 -41.04
C ALA A 97 -2.09 -18.92 -41.83
N LYS A 98 -1.70 -20.10 -42.34
CA LYS A 98 -2.64 -21.08 -42.94
C LYS A 98 -3.75 -21.50 -41.98
N THR A 99 -3.41 -21.71 -40.72
CA THR A 99 -4.42 -22.06 -39.71
C THR A 99 -5.37 -20.87 -39.47
N LEU A 100 -4.87 -19.65 -39.37
CA LEU A 100 -5.66 -18.42 -39.18
C LEU A 100 -6.57 -18.08 -40.37
N THR A 101 -6.21 -18.45 -41.60
CA THR A 101 -7.09 -18.31 -42.78
C THR A 101 -8.11 -19.44 -42.93
N THR A 102 -7.82 -20.65 -42.44
CA THR A 102 -8.79 -21.77 -42.43
C THR A 102 -9.74 -21.75 -41.24
N LEU A 103 -9.32 -21.16 -40.12
CA LEU A 103 -10.23 -20.69 -39.09
C LEU A 103 -11.04 -19.56 -39.72
N ASN A 104 -12.35 -19.77 -39.90
CA ASN A 104 -13.30 -18.67 -39.98
C ASN A 104 -13.36 -17.97 -38.61
N LEU A 105 -12.24 -17.36 -38.20
CA LEU A 105 -12.27 -16.16 -37.39
C LEU A 105 -13.27 -15.25 -38.11
N PRO A 106 -14.38 -14.86 -37.48
CA PRO A 106 -15.26 -13.94 -38.15
C PRO A 106 -14.42 -12.71 -38.46
N GLU A 107 -14.55 -12.16 -39.66
CA GLU A 107 -14.46 -10.72 -39.80
C GLU A 107 -15.53 -10.17 -38.86
N ILE A 108 -15.16 -9.92 -37.59
CA ILE A 108 -16.02 -9.25 -36.63
C ILE A 108 -15.99 -7.79 -37.07
N ILE A 109 -16.76 -7.54 -38.14
CA ILE A 109 -17.32 -6.25 -38.46
C ILE A 109 -18.05 -5.84 -37.18
N LEU A 110 -17.40 -4.99 -36.38
CA LEU A 110 -17.99 -4.38 -35.19
C LEU A 110 -19.26 -3.68 -35.66
N SER A 111 -20.41 -4.30 -35.38
CA SER A 111 -21.59 -4.22 -36.26
C SER A 111 -22.27 -2.85 -36.29
N LYS A 112 -21.96 -2.01 -35.30
CA LYS A 112 -21.78 -0.56 -35.41
C LYS A 112 -20.67 -0.12 -34.45
N GLN A 113 -19.87 0.86 -34.88
CA GLN A 113 -19.02 1.64 -33.99
C GLN A 113 -19.67 3.02 -33.80
N ASN A 114 -19.92 3.40 -32.55
CA ASN A 114 -20.48 4.69 -32.19
C ASN A 114 -19.42 5.51 -31.45
N ALA A 115 -18.85 6.51 -32.10
CA ALA A 115 -17.82 7.35 -31.51
C ALA A 115 -18.40 8.41 -30.54
N GLY A 116 -17.58 8.86 -29.60
CA GLY A 116 -17.95 9.82 -28.57
C GLY A 116 -16.76 10.35 -27.77
N GLN A 117 -17.03 11.13 -26.73
CA GLN A 117 -16.05 11.63 -25.77
C GLN A 117 -16.51 11.41 -24.33
N ILE A 118 -15.55 11.20 -23.44
CA ILE A 118 -15.68 11.55 -22.03
C ILE A 118 -14.99 12.89 -21.85
N ILE A 119 -15.69 13.87 -21.30
CA ILE A 119 -15.16 15.20 -21.00
C ILE A 119 -15.16 15.34 -19.48
N TRP A 120 -13.97 15.55 -18.91
CA TRP A 120 -13.78 15.69 -17.47
C TRP A 120 -13.79 17.17 -17.07
N THR A 121 -14.31 17.45 -15.89
CA THR A 121 -14.23 18.76 -15.24
C THR A 121 -13.92 18.56 -13.76
N GLU A 122 -12.98 19.33 -13.21
CA GLU A 122 -12.64 19.29 -11.78
C GLU A 122 -13.03 20.61 -11.11
N ARG A 123 -13.70 20.52 -9.95
CA ARG A 123 -13.93 21.63 -9.03
C ARG A 123 -13.63 21.20 -7.60
N GLU A 124 -12.71 21.92 -6.95
CA GLU A 124 -12.39 21.71 -5.52
C GLU A 124 -11.99 20.26 -5.15
N GLY A 125 -11.32 19.54 -6.07
CA GLY A 125 -10.94 18.13 -5.89
C GLY A 125 -12.06 17.11 -6.17
N ILE A 126 -13.22 17.58 -6.63
CA ILE A 126 -14.35 16.76 -7.07
C ILE A 126 -14.39 16.75 -8.59
N TYR A 127 -14.49 15.56 -9.18
CA TYR A 127 -14.57 15.38 -10.63
C TYR A 127 -16.01 15.15 -11.09
N SER A 128 -16.33 15.68 -12.27
CA SER A 128 -17.51 15.36 -13.05
C SER A 128 -17.10 14.82 -14.42
N ALA A 129 -17.92 13.95 -15.01
CA ALA A 129 -17.66 13.27 -16.27
C ALA A 129 -18.88 13.33 -17.17
N TRP A 130 -18.79 14.06 -18.28
CA TRP A 130 -19.75 13.99 -19.36
C TRP A 130 -19.39 12.85 -20.31
N ILE A 131 -20.17 11.77 -20.29
CA ILE A 131 -20.07 10.68 -21.27
C ILE A 131 -21.05 10.97 -22.40
N ILE A 132 -20.56 11.25 -23.60
CA ILE A 132 -21.38 11.64 -24.76
C ILE A 132 -20.99 10.79 -25.97
N PHE A 133 -21.94 10.12 -26.61
CA PHE A 133 -21.68 9.31 -27.81
C PHE A 133 -22.89 9.27 -28.74
N GLN A 134 -22.64 8.99 -30.02
CA GLN A 134 -23.71 8.89 -31.03
C GLN A 134 -24.49 7.57 -30.91
N SER A 135 -25.73 7.54 -31.38
CA SER A 135 -26.50 6.31 -31.55
C SER A 135 -27.51 6.46 -32.67
N GLU A 136 -28.09 5.35 -33.14
CA GLU A 136 -29.15 5.35 -34.18
C GLU A 136 -30.33 6.27 -33.85
N LYS A 137 -30.61 6.49 -32.56
CA LYS A 137 -31.73 7.31 -32.09
C LYS A 137 -31.37 8.78 -31.86
N GLY A 138 -30.09 9.14 -32.03
CA GLY A 138 -29.54 10.46 -31.70
C GLY A 138 -28.41 10.36 -30.68
N ILE A 139 -27.97 11.51 -30.18
CA ILE A 139 -26.90 11.58 -29.16
C ILE A 139 -27.41 11.03 -27.83
N VAL A 140 -26.59 10.19 -27.21
CA VAL A 140 -26.74 9.72 -25.84
C VAL A 140 -25.72 10.46 -24.99
N ALA A 141 -26.16 11.06 -23.89
CA ALA A 141 -25.29 11.82 -22.99
C ALA A 141 -25.64 11.53 -21.53
N GLY A 142 -24.64 11.47 -20.65
CA GLY A 142 -24.84 11.41 -19.21
C GLY A 142 -23.76 12.18 -18.49
N LEU A 143 -24.15 13.17 -17.68
CA LEU A 143 -23.25 13.86 -16.75
C LEU A 143 -23.23 13.08 -15.44
N ILE A 144 -22.10 12.47 -15.10
CA ILE A 144 -21.86 11.93 -13.77
C ILE A 144 -21.13 13.01 -12.97
N ASP A 145 -21.48 13.20 -11.71
CA ASP A 145 -20.87 14.20 -10.84
C ASP A 145 -20.52 13.58 -9.48
N ASN A 146 -19.77 14.30 -8.66
CA ASN A 146 -19.27 13.84 -7.36
C ASN A 146 -18.39 12.58 -7.44
N LEU A 147 -17.48 12.53 -8.43
CA LEU A 147 -16.47 11.49 -8.58
C LEU A 147 -15.20 11.86 -7.81
N ASN A 148 -14.62 10.89 -7.10
CA ASN A 148 -13.38 11.05 -6.34
C ASN A 148 -12.10 11.00 -7.22
N SER A 149 -12.22 10.76 -8.53
CA SER A 149 -11.10 10.71 -9.47
C SER A 149 -11.57 10.77 -10.94
N GLN A 150 -10.65 11.03 -11.86
CA GLN A 150 -10.84 10.97 -13.33
C GLN A 150 -11.01 9.53 -13.89
N TRP A 151 -11.63 8.62 -13.13
CA TRP A 151 -11.78 7.21 -13.52
C TRP A 151 -13.20 6.72 -13.31
N LEU A 152 -13.78 6.18 -14.39
CA LEU A 152 -15.04 5.44 -14.31
C LEU A 152 -14.77 4.03 -13.78
N HIS A 153 -15.45 3.68 -12.69
CA HIS A 153 -15.41 2.36 -12.09
C HIS A 153 -16.58 1.49 -12.61
N PRO A 154 -16.45 0.16 -12.55
CA PRO A 154 -17.53 -0.77 -12.86
C PRO A 154 -18.64 -0.70 -11.81
N THR A 155 -19.60 0.20 -11.99
CA THR A 155 -20.76 0.38 -11.12
C THR A 155 -21.93 1.04 -11.86
N TRP A 156 -23.05 1.23 -11.19
CA TRP A 156 -24.12 2.14 -11.63
C TRP A 156 -23.79 3.57 -11.24
N TYR A 157 -23.90 4.47 -12.20
CA TYR A 157 -23.80 5.91 -12.01
C TYR A 157 -25.15 6.56 -12.28
N ARG A 158 -25.62 7.33 -11.31
CA ARG A 158 -26.71 8.27 -11.49
C ARG A 158 -26.19 9.47 -12.26
N CYS A 159 -26.82 9.78 -13.38
CA CYS A 159 -26.51 11.01 -14.10
C CYS A 159 -27.29 12.18 -13.49
N ILE A 160 -26.69 13.38 -13.53
CA ILE A 160 -27.34 14.64 -13.17
C ILE A 160 -28.49 14.90 -14.12
N THR A 161 -29.59 15.38 -13.53
CA THR A 161 -30.86 15.62 -14.24
C THR A 161 -31.35 17.05 -14.09
N ASP A 162 -30.69 17.84 -13.25
CA ASP A 162 -31.00 19.25 -13.06
C ASP A 162 -30.52 20.02 -14.29
N LEU A 163 -31.44 20.74 -14.93
CA LEU A 163 -31.18 21.40 -16.22
C LEU A 163 -30.24 22.61 -16.07
N GLN A 164 -30.23 23.26 -14.91
CA GLN A 164 -29.34 24.37 -14.64
C GLN A 164 -27.92 23.84 -14.41
N VAL A 165 -27.76 22.76 -13.63
CA VAL A 165 -26.45 22.10 -13.46
C VAL A 165 -25.94 21.53 -14.79
N LEU A 166 -26.78 20.82 -15.56
CA LEU A 166 -26.42 20.32 -16.89
C LEU A 166 -25.97 21.44 -17.84
N LYS A 167 -26.61 22.60 -17.79
CA LYS A 167 -26.24 23.77 -18.59
C LYS A 167 -24.92 24.40 -18.12
N ASP A 168 -24.76 24.61 -16.82
CA ASP A 168 -23.58 25.27 -16.26
C ASP A 168 -22.32 24.39 -16.42
N THR A 169 -22.41 23.11 -16.09
CA THR A 169 -21.34 22.13 -16.33
C THR A 169 -21.12 21.90 -17.83
N GLY A 170 -22.17 21.99 -18.66
CA GLY A 170 -22.04 21.90 -20.11
C GLY A 170 -21.24 23.06 -20.72
N ILE A 171 -21.45 24.29 -20.24
CA ILE A 171 -20.66 25.48 -20.63
C ILE A 171 -19.20 25.34 -20.20
N GLU A 172 -18.95 24.85 -18.98
CA GLU A 172 -17.59 24.58 -18.48
C GLU A 172 -16.89 23.49 -19.29
N SER A 173 -17.60 22.41 -19.62
CA SER A 173 -17.07 21.28 -20.40
C SER A 173 -16.64 21.69 -21.81
N LEU A 174 -17.27 22.70 -22.42
CA LEU A 174 -16.79 23.28 -23.69
C LEU A 174 -15.36 23.81 -23.58
N SER A 175 -14.96 24.35 -22.41
CA SER A 175 -13.60 24.84 -22.15
C SER A 175 -12.63 23.78 -21.59
N SER A 176 -13.09 22.56 -21.27
CA SER A 176 -12.22 21.52 -20.74
C SER A 176 -11.23 20.98 -21.79
N THR A 177 -9.97 20.89 -21.38
CA THR A 177 -8.87 20.24 -22.13
C THR A 177 -8.77 18.74 -21.86
N GLU A 178 -9.41 18.24 -20.80
CA GLU A 178 -9.35 16.83 -20.38
C GLU A 178 -10.46 16.03 -21.06
N ARG A 179 -10.17 15.55 -22.28
CA ARG A 179 -11.14 14.85 -23.12
C ARG A 179 -10.59 13.51 -23.62
N ASN A 180 -11.14 12.41 -23.12
CA ASN A 180 -10.82 11.06 -23.62
C ASN A 180 -11.76 10.71 -24.77
N THR A 181 -11.20 10.23 -25.88
CA THR A 181 -12.03 9.65 -26.95
C THR A 181 -12.57 8.29 -26.52
N ILE A 182 -13.85 8.05 -26.77
CA ILE A 182 -14.49 6.77 -26.53
C ILE A 182 -15.15 6.21 -27.78
N VAL A 183 -15.27 4.89 -27.84
CA VAL A 183 -16.04 4.20 -28.87
C VAL A 183 -16.95 3.18 -28.20
N VAL A 184 -18.23 3.18 -28.57
CA VAL A 184 -19.21 2.19 -28.12
C VAL A 184 -19.47 1.21 -29.26
N THR A 185 -19.16 -0.06 -29.05
CA THR A 185 -19.41 -1.16 -30.00
C THR A 185 -20.51 -2.08 -29.49
N GLU A 186 -21.16 -2.84 -30.37
CA GLU A 186 -22.19 -3.81 -30.00
C GLU A 186 -21.71 -5.26 -30.23
N PHE A 187 -21.90 -6.12 -29.24
CA PHE A 187 -21.58 -7.55 -29.29
C PHE A 187 -22.75 -8.36 -28.69
N GLY A 188 -23.51 -9.05 -29.53
CA GLY A 188 -24.73 -9.75 -29.09
C GLY A 188 -25.78 -8.78 -28.53
N GLU A 189 -26.24 -9.01 -27.29
CA GLU A 189 -27.14 -8.09 -26.56
C GLU A 189 -26.39 -6.97 -25.78
N TYR A 190 -25.06 -6.95 -25.83
CA TYR A 190 -24.22 -6.08 -24.99
C TYR A 190 -23.63 -4.92 -25.78
N LYS A 191 -23.49 -3.77 -25.11
CA LYS A 191 -22.70 -2.63 -25.58
C LYS A 191 -21.38 -2.62 -24.84
N ILE A 192 -20.28 -2.37 -25.54
CA ILE A 192 -18.94 -2.31 -24.98
C ILE A 192 -18.41 -0.90 -25.19
N LEU A 193 -18.24 -0.16 -24.10
CA LEU A 193 -17.53 1.10 -24.06
C LEU A 193 -16.03 0.82 -24.06
N TRP A 194 -15.34 1.35 -25.07
CA TRP A 194 -13.90 1.39 -25.16
C TRP A 194 -13.41 2.78 -24.77
N MET A 195 -12.51 2.83 -23.79
CA MET A 195 -11.88 4.06 -23.32
C MET A 195 -10.37 3.95 -23.52
N GLN A 196 -9.78 4.99 -24.11
CA GLN A 196 -8.33 5.10 -24.21
C GLN A 196 -7.77 5.65 -22.89
N ILE A 197 -6.85 4.92 -22.28
CA ILE A 197 -6.22 5.23 -21.00
C ILE A 197 -4.70 5.19 -21.15
N ASP A 198 -3.97 5.96 -20.34
CA ASP A 198 -2.51 5.91 -20.35
C ASP A 198 -2.01 4.62 -19.68
N GLY A 199 -1.14 3.88 -20.37
CA GLY A 199 -0.43 2.70 -19.87
C GLY A 199 1.08 2.89 -19.89
N GLU A 200 1.81 1.97 -19.26
CA GLU A 200 3.27 2.06 -19.08
C GLU A 200 4.04 2.16 -20.41
N ASP A 201 3.55 1.48 -21.46
CA ASP A 201 4.12 1.48 -22.82
C ASP A 201 3.35 2.39 -23.82
N GLY A 202 2.48 3.29 -23.33
CA GLY A 202 1.64 4.17 -24.14
C GLY A 202 0.13 3.89 -23.99
N PRO A 203 -0.73 4.48 -24.84
CA PRO A 203 -2.17 4.47 -24.62
C PRO A 203 -2.80 3.09 -24.88
N VAL A 204 -3.43 2.53 -23.86
CA VAL A 204 -4.10 1.21 -23.87
C VAL A 204 -5.62 1.37 -23.95
N TRP A 205 -6.28 0.42 -24.61
CA TRP A 205 -7.73 0.34 -24.66
C TRP A 205 -8.31 -0.46 -23.48
N ARG A 206 -9.09 0.20 -22.62
CA ARG A 206 -9.90 -0.44 -21.58
C ARG A 206 -11.31 -0.69 -22.11
N SER A 207 -11.85 -1.89 -21.91
CA SER A 207 -13.20 -2.27 -22.31
C SER A 207 -14.12 -2.48 -21.11
N LEU A 208 -15.26 -1.79 -21.10
CA LEU A 208 -16.32 -1.92 -20.10
C LEU A 208 -17.63 -2.27 -20.80
N ALA A 209 -18.31 -3.32 -20.37
CA ALA A 209 -19.68 -3.56 -20.83
C ALA A 209 -20.61 -2.50 -20.21
N MET A 210 -21.37 -1.81 -21.06
CA MET A 210 -22.18 -0.66 -20.71
C MET A 210 -23.68 -0.97 -20.85
N GLU A 211 -24.45 -0.67 -19.80
CA GLU A 211 -25.92 -0.71 -19.84
C GLU A 211 -26.44 0.72 -19.61
N TYR A 212 -27.49 1.13 -20.32
CA TYR A 212 -28.12 2.44 -20.07
C TYR A 212 -29.61 2.45 -20.41
N GLY A 213 -30.32 3.39 -19.79
CA GLY A 213 -31.74 3.61 -20.02
C GLY A 213 -32.06 4.14 -21.42
N ALA A 214 -33.15 3.69 -22.03
CA ALA A 214 -33.52 4.18 -23.37
C ALA A 214 -33.88 5.67 -23.33
N SER A 215 -33.09 6.52 -24.00
CA SER A 215 -33.49 7.91 -24.26
C SER A 215 -34.73 7.91 -25.17
N HIS A 216 -35.79 8.59 -24.72
CA HIS A 216 -37.10 8.58 -25.39
C HIS A 216 -37.22 9.64 -26.48
N GLU A 217 -36.39 10.69 -26.44
CA GLU A 217 -36.43 11.84 -27.35
C GLU A 217 -35.01 12.19 -27.81
N LYS A 218 -34.88 12.75 -29.02
CA LYS A 218 -33.58 13.06 -29.61
C LYS A 218 -32.83 14.10 -28.78
N GLY A 219 -31.60 13.75 -28.37
CA GLY A 219 -30.72 14.64 -27.63
C GLY A 219 -31.10 14.84 -26.17
N GLN A 220 -31.84 13.92 -25.54
CA GLN A 220 -32.01 13.88 -24.08
C GLN A 220 -30.92 13.07 -23.38
N SER A 221 -30.38 13.63 -22.29
CA SER A 221 -29.48 12.93 -21.38
C SER A 221 -30.18 11.75 -20.71
N ILE A 222 -29.45 10.64 -20.58
CA ILE A 222 -29.88 9.44 -19.90
C ILE A 222 -29.67 9.56 -18.40
N LEU A 223 -30.59 9.01 -17.60
CA LEU A 223 -30.59 9.19 -16.14
C LEU A 223 -29.63 8.25 -15.41
N TRP A 224 -29.27 7.13 -16.05
CA TRP A 224 -28.47 6.06 -15.48
C TRP A 224 -27.56 5.43 -16.54
N ILE A 225 -26.29 5.29 -16.20
CA ILE A 225 -25.29 4.51 -16.93
C ILE A 225 -24.75 3.45 -15.98
N ARG A 226 -24.57 2.23 -16.46
CA ARG A 226 -23.82 1.18 -15.77
C ARG A 226 -22.57 0.86 -16.55
N PHE A 227 -21.49 0.60 -15.82
CA PHE A 227 -20.33 -0.12 -16.32
C PHE A 227 -20.16 -1.45 -15.58
N ILE A 228 -19.75 -2.46 -16.33
CA ILE A 228 -19.44 -3.81 -15.88
C ILE A 228 -18.08 -4.15 -16.50
N GLU A 229 -17.19 -4.83 -15.78
CA GLU A 229 -15.95 -5.30 -16.41
C GLU A 229 -16.30 -6.35 -17.47
N THR A 230 -15.66 -6.32 -18.64
CA THR A 230 -15.99 -7.24 -19.74
C THR A 230 -15.78 -8.71 -19.34
N TYR A 231 -14.86 -9.01 -18.43
CA TYR A 231 -14.67 -10.36 -17.88
C TYR A 231 -15.75 -10.81 -16.88
N GLU A 232 -16.58 -9.91 -16.35
CA GLU A 232 -17.71 -10.25 -15.46
C GLU A 232 -18.96 -10.66 -16.25
N VAL A 233 -19.00 -10.40 -17.55
CA VAL A 233 -20.08 -10.79 -18.46
C VAL A 233 -19.76 -12.18 -19.04
N PRO A 234 -20.48 -13.27 -18.68
CA PRO A 234 -20.07 -14.63 -19.04
C PRO A 234 -19.97 -14.89 -20.54
N THR A 235 -20.78 -14.21 -21.35
CA THR A 235 -20.76 -14.29 -22.82
C THR A 235 -19.59 -13.56 -23.47
N LEU A 236 -18.92 -12.65 -22.76
CA LEU A 236 -17.75 -11.89 -23.23
C LEU A 236 -16.43 -12.42 -22.65
N CYS A 237 -16.47 -13.14 -21.53
CA CYS A 237 -15.29 -13.59 -20.77
C CYS A 237 -14.32 -14.48 -21.59
N ASP A 238 -14.87 -15.32 -22.47
CA ASP A 238 -14.10 -16.22 -23.34
C ASP A 238 -13.89 -15.66 -24.78
N GLN A 239 -14.24 -14.39 -25.03
CA GLN A 239 -14.20 -13.77 -26.35
C GLN A 239 -12.98 -12.87 -26.53
N VAL A 240 -12.33 -12.95 -27.69
CA VAL A 240 -11.26 -12.02 -28.08
C VAL A 240 -11.90 -10.72 -28.56
N LEU A 241 -12.01 -9.74 -27.65
CA LEU A 241 -12.50 -8.40 -27.98
C LEU A 241 -11.40 -7.61 -28.71
N VAL A 242 -11.66 -7.25 -29.97
CA VAL A 242 -10.72 -6.46 -30.79
C VAL A 242 -10.95 -4.96 -30.55
N PRO A 243 -9.91 -4.16 -30.24
CA PRO A 243 -10.06 -2.72 -30.09
C PRO A 243 -10.58 -2.03 -31.36
N PRO A 244 -11.44 -1.01 -31.25
CA PRO A 244 -12.00 -0.31 -32.40
C PRO A 244 -10.98 0.66 -33.04
N VAL A 245 -11.23 0.99 -34.30
CA VAL A 245 -10.49 2.04 -35.03
C VAL A 245 -11.10 3.41 -34.68
N LEU A 246 -10.25 4.40 -34.41
CA LEU A 246 -10.70 5.76 -34.12
C LEU A 246 -11.25 6.44 -35.39
N SER A 247 -12.48 6.96 -35.31
CA SER A 247 -12.97 7.93 -36.29
C SER A 247 -12.37 9.31 -35.99
N THR A 248 -11.90 10.00 -37.02
CA THR A 248 -11.66 11.45 -36.95
C THR A 248 -12.99 12.23 -36.86
N ASP A 249 -12.91 13.49 -36.44
CA ASP A 249 -14.01 14.48 -36.37
C ASP A 249 -15.12 14.29 -35.29
N ILE A 250 -14.79 13.74 -34.12
CA ILE A 250 -15.77 13.55 -33.03
C ILE A 250 -16.11 14.87 -32.30
N GLY A 251 -15.11 15.72 -32.02
CA GLY A 251 -15.25 16.83 -31.06
C GLY A 251 -16.32 17.87 -31.41
N ILE A 252 -16.46 18.24 -32.69
CA ILE A 252 -17.42 19.26 -33.15
C ILE A 252 -18.87 18.86 -32.80
N TYR A 253 -19.22 17.59 -33.01
CA TYR A 253 -20.57 17.08 -32.71
C TYR A 253 -20.86 17.03 -31.20
N MET A 254 -19.84 16.80 -30.37
CA MET A 254 -19.99 16.79 -28.90
C MET A 254 -20.15 18.22 -28.38
N ASP A 255 -19.36 19.17 -28.89
CA ASP A 255 -19.48 20.59 -28.53
C ASP A 255 -20.83 21.18 -28.95
N ASP A 256 -21.35 20.82 -30.13
CA ASP A 256 -22.66 21.27 -30.60
C ASP A 256 -23.82 20.67 -29.78
N PHE A 257 -23.65 19.47 -29.23
CA PHE A 257 -24.57 18.92 -28.23
C PHE A 257 -24.52 19.71 -26.92
N LEU A 258 -23.33 19.96 -26.37
CA LEU A 258 -23.14 20.72 -25.13
C LEU A 258 -23.76 22.14 -25.22
N LYS A 259 -23.61 22.81 -26.37
CA LYS A 259 -24.27 24.10 -26.67
C LYS A 259 -25.82 24.02 -26.72
N GLY A 260 -26.40 22.83 -26.91
CA GLY A 260 -27.84 22.59 -27.04
C GLY A 260 -28.61 22.38 -25.73
N THR A 261 -27.93 22.43 -24.58
CA THR A 261 -28.44 22.09 -23.24
C THR A 261 -29.06 23.32 -22.54
N TYR A 262 -30.36 23.43 -22.24
CA TYR A 262 -31.56 22.65 -22.62
C TYR A 262 -32.81 23.58 -22.69
N SER A 263 -33.97 23.07 -23.12
CA SER A 263 -35.22 23.86 -23.28
C SER A 263 -36.51 23.27 -22.68
N HIS A 264 -36.46 22.15 -21.94
CA HIS A 264 -37.66 21.47 -21.40
C HIS A 264 -37.52 21.16 -19.91
N GLU A 265 -38.31 21.84 -19.06
CA GLU A 265 -38.40 21.56 -17.62
C GLU A 265 -39.02 20.18 -17.34
N MET A 266 -38.21 19.26 -16.80
CA MET A 266 -38.66 17.97 -16.31
C MET A 266 -38.54 17.92 -14.79
N VAL A 267 -39.52 18.48 -14.07
CA VAL A 267 -39.54 18.42 -12.60
C VAL A 267 -39.68 16.95 -12.17
N MET A 268 -38.68 16.46 -11.43
CA MET A 268 -38.61 15.09 -10.92
C MET A 268 -38.33 15.12 -9.42
N VAL A 269 -39.10 14.37 -8.64
CA VAL A 269 -38.97 14.33 -7.18
C VAL A 269 -38.14 13.09 -6.79
N PRO A 270 -37.01 13.24 -6.09
CA PRO A 270 -36.28 12.11 -5.54
C PRO A 270 -37.06 11.54 -4.35
N VAL A 271 -37.26 10.22 -4.34
CA VAL A 271 -38.04 9.53 -3.31
C VAL A 271 -37.26 8.38 -2.70
N THR A 272 -37.62 8.02 -1.46
CA THR A 272 -37.36 6.71 -0.87
C THR A 272 -38.61 5.85 -1.02
N CYS A 273 -38.42 4.58 -1.33
CA CYS A 273 -39.46 3.58 -1.53
C CYS A 273 -39.60 2.71 -0.28
N GLU A 274 -40.58 2.99 0.57
CA GLU A 274 -40.91 2.14 1.71
C GLU A 274 -41.75 0.94 1.23
N VAL A 275 -41.24 -0.27 1.37
CA VAL A 275 -41.91 -1.53 1.01
C VAL A 275 -42.37 -2.23 2.28
N SER A 276 -43.66 -2.51 2.39
CA SER A 276 -44.26 -3.18 3.54
C SER A 276 -45.38 -4.13 3.11
N ILE A 277 -46.02 -4.83 4.06
CA ILE A 277 -47.22 -5.63 3.79
C ILE A 277 -48.44 -4.95 4.43
N ASN A 278 -49.47 -4.70 3.62
CA ASN A 278 -50.77 -4.29 4.12
C ASN A 278 -51.52 -5.52 4.67
N MET A 279 -51.41 -5.73 5.97
CA MET A 279 -52.00 -6.89 6.67
C MET A 279 -53.53 -6.99 6.59
N LYS A 280 -54.26 -5.92 6.22
CA LYS A 280 -55.72 -5.96 6.05
C LYS A 280 -56.11 -6.49 4.68
N GLU A 281 -55.41 -6.05 3.64
CA GLU A 281 -55.69 -6.39 2.25
C GLU A 281 -54.85 -7.58 1.74
N ARG A 282 -53.85 -8.04 2.52
CA ARG A 282 -52.91 -9.13 2.19
C ARG A 282 -52.15 -8.90 0.87
N VAL A 283 -51.76 -7.66 0.64
CA VAL A 283 -50.98 -7.19 -0.52
C VAL A 283 -49.72 -6.47 -0.07
N TYR A 284 -48.72 -6.42 -0.93
CA TYR A 284 -47.56 -5.55 -0.74
C TYR A 284 -47.98 -4.09 -0.89
N GLU A 285 -47.43 -3.23 -0.05
CA GLU A 285 -47.67 -1.79 -0.05
C GLU A 285 -46.34 -1.06 -0.29
N LEU A 286 -46.27 -0.31 -1.39
CA LEU A 286 -45.14 0.53 -1.78
C LEU A 286 -45.51 2.00 -1.63
N ARG A 287 -44.85 2.71 -0.71
CA ARG A 287 -45.03 4.14 -0.51
C ARG A 287 -43.84 4.91 -1.09
N PHE A 288 -44.11 5.99 -1.79
CA PHE A 288 -43.08 6.91 -2.29
C PHE A 288 -42.97 8.10 -1.34
N LYS A 289 -41.92 8.14 -0.52
CA LYS A 289 -41.64 9.21 0.44
C LYS A 289 -40.68 10.24 -0.18
N ASP A 290 -41.09 11.51 -0.24
CA ASP A 290 -40.24 12.61 -0.71
C ASP A 290 -39.01 12.77 0.20
N LYS A 291 -37.80 12.65 -0.35
CA LYS A 291 -36.55 12.77 0.44
C LYS A 291 -36.36 14.17 1.05
N SER A 292 -36.94 15.20 0.45
CA SER A 292 -36.77 16.60 0.87
C SER A 292 -37.78 17.04 1.93
N ARG A 293 -38.90 16.34 2.05
CA ARG A 293 -40.05 16.73 2.90
C ARG A 293 -40.51 15.65 3.87
N GLU A 294 -39.99 14.44 3.74
CA GLU A 294 -40.44 13.22 4.43
C GLU A 294 -41.93 12.88 4.27
N THR A 295 -42.63 13.52 3.32
CA THR A 295 -44.04 13.27 3.05
C THR A 295 -44.25 12.15 2.04
N ILE A 296 -45.19 11.24 2.32
CA ILE A 296 -45.65 10.23 1.36
C ILE A 296 -46.41 10.95 0.23
N LEU A 297 -45.94 10.77 -1.01
CA LEU A 297 -46.50 11.36 -2.23
C LEU A 297 -47.60 10.49 -2.85
N ASP A 298 -47.41 9.17 -2.85
CA ASP A 298 -48.37 8.19 -3.33
C ASP A 298 -48.09 6.81 -2.71
N THR A 299 -49.10 5.94 -2.74
CA THR A 299 -49.04 4.54 -2.30
C THR A 299 -49.63 3.64 -3.39
N LEU A 300 -48.89 2.60 -3.76
CA LEU A 300 -49.30 1.55 -4.70
C LEU A 300 -49.39 0.21 -3.97
N LEU A 301 -50.34 -0.61 -4.40
CA LEU A 301 -50.64 -1.92 -3.82
C LEU A 301 -50.43 -3.01 -4.88
N PHE A 302 -49.78 -4.10 -4.50
CA PHE A 302 -49.44 -5.22 -5.39
C PHE A 302 -49.76 -6.55 -4.73
N ASP A 303 -50.61 -7.37 -5.35
CA ASP A 303 -50.72 -8.78 -4.97
C ASP A 303 -49.52 -9.57 -5.49
N SER A 304 -49.11 -9.34 -6.74
CA SER A 304 -48.01 -10.05 -7.38
C SER A 304 -46.63 -9.53 -6.97
N THR A 305 -45.78 -10.43 -6.46
CA THR A 305 -44.37 -10.18 -6.15
C THR A 305 -43.59 -9.74 -7.39
N ALA A 306 -43.90 -10.31 -8.56
CA ALA A 306 -43.25 -9.97 -9.82
C ALA A 306 -43.58 -8.55 -10.30
N GLU A 307 -44.79 -8.05 -10.03
CA GLU A 307 -45.19 -6.67 -10.34
C GLU A 307 -44.56 -5.66 -9.40
N LEU A 308 -44.47 -5.98 -8.09
CA LEU A 308 -43.72 -5.19 -7.12
C LEU A 308 -42.25 -5.06 -7.55
N VAL A 309 -41.54 -6.18 -7.76
CA VAL A 309 -40.12 -6.19 -8.17
C VAL A 309 -39.92 -5.46 -9.51
N LYS A 310 -40.85 -5.60 -10.46
CA LYS A 310 -40.84 -4.87 -11.74
C LYS A 310 -41.00 -3.36 -11.53
N THR A 311 -41.82 -2.95 -10.56
CA THR A 311 -42.05 -1.54 -10.22
C THR A 311 -40.85 -0.96 -9.48
N LEU A 312 -40.32 -1.61 -8.45
CA LEU A 312 -39.11 -1.21 -7.71
C LEU A 312 -37.89 -1.04 -8.65
N ARG A 313 -37.85 -1.82 -9.73
CA ARG A 313 -36.85 -1.71 -10.80
C ARG A 313 -37.24 -0.78 -11.95
N HIS A 314 -38.26 0.06 -11.84
CA HIS A 314 -38.69 0.95 -12.93
C HIS A 314 -37.58 1.91 -13.39
N PRO A 315 -36.86 2.65 -12.51
CA PRO A 315 -35.86 3.64 -12.94
C PRO A 315 -34.75 2.99 -13.77
N ILE A 316 -34.21 1.85 -13.30
CA ILE A 316 -33.19 1.06 -13.99
C ILE A 316 -33.71 0.36 -15.27
N ARG A 317 -34.92 -0.23 -15.25
CA ARG A 317 -35.46 -0.97 -16.43
C ARG A 317 -35.98 -0.07 -17.55
N ARG A 318 -36.37 1.17 -17.24
CA ARG A 318 -36.97 2.10 -18.21
C ARG A 318 -36.11 3.32 -18.48
N GLY A 319 -35.08 3.61 -17.68
CA GLY A 319 -34.28 4.82 -17.82
C GLY A 319 -35.04 6.12 -17.57
N THR A 320 -36.22 6.04 -16.93
CA THR A 320 -37.18 7.14 -16.81
C THR A 320 -37.87 7.13 -15.44
N PRO A 321 -38.27 8.31 -14.93
CA PRO A 321 -39.02 8.39 -13.67
C PRO A 321 -40.37 7.68 -13.80
N LEU A 322 -40.85 7.10 -12.70
CA LEU A 322 -42.21 6.57 -12.64
C LEU A 322 -43.18 7.75 -12.53
N ARG A 323 -44.28 7.70 -13.29
CA ARG A 323 -45.38 8.66 -13.17
C ARG A 323 -46.42 8.12 -12.19
N ILE A 324 -46.51 8.73 -11.01
CA ILE A 324 -47.47 8.38 -9.95
C ILE A 324 -48.79 9.15 -10.12
N LYS A 325 -49.74 8.98 -9.18
CA LYS A 325 -51.01 9.72 -9.17
C LYS A 325 -50.77 11.24 -9.23
N HIS A 326 -51.75 11.96 -9.76
CA HIS A 326 -51.67 13.40 -10.10
C HIS A 326 -50.58 13.77 -11.13
N GLY A 327 -49.87 12.79 -11.68
CA GLY A 327 -48.93 12.98 -12.79
C GLY A 327 -47.52 13.41 -12.38
N VAL A 328 -47.23 13.45 -11.08
CA VAL A 328 -45.89 13.69 -10.52
C VAL A 328 -44.93 12.60 -11.02
N ARG A 329 -43.68 12.98 -11.29
CA ARG A 329 -42.60 12.10 -11.74
C ARG A 329 -41.65 11.85 -10.58
N VAL A 330 -41.56 10.61 -10.12
CA VAL A 330 -40.72 10.19 -9.00
C VAL A 330 -39.56 9.31 -9.45
N MET A 331 -38.43 9.39 -8.75
CA MET A 331 -37.22 8.63 -9.06
C MET A 331 -36.48 8.25 -7.78
N TRP A 332 -35.89 7.06 -7.78
CA TRP A 332 -35.14 6.49 -6.67
C TRP A 332 -34.03 5.60 -7.23
N ASP A 333 -32.96 5.37 -6.46
CA ASP A 333 -32.02 4.30 -6.73
C ASP A 333 -32.52 2.98 -6.12
N HIS A 334 -32.70 1.98 -6.98
CA HIS A 334 -33.08 0.62 -6.62
C HIS A 334 -32.15 -0.13 -5.65
N ARG A 335 -30.97 0.41 -5.29
CA ARG A 335 -30.02 -0.21 -4.34
C ARG A 335 -30.03 0.39 -2.94
N ILE A 336 -30.24 1.70 -2.85
CA ILE A 336 -30.04 2.48 -1.61
C ILE A 336 -31.29 3.27 -1.19
N ASP A 337 -32.26 3.44 -2.08
CA ASP A 337 -33.49 4.21 -1.83
C ASP A 337 -34.71 3.30 -1.64
N ILE A 338 -34.50 2.05 -1.22
CA ILE A 338 -35.59 1.10 -0.95
C ILE A 338 -35.45 0.58 0.48
N ASP A 339 -36.40 0.97 1.33
CA ASP A 339 -36.52 0.50 2.70
C ASP A 339 -37.46 -0.71 2.75
N TYR A 340 -36.94 -1.86 3.17
CA TYR A 340 -37.72 -3.08 3.32
C TYR A 340 -38.19 -3.21 4.77
N HIS A 341 -39.48 -3.02 5.03
CA HIS A 341 -40.04 -3.13 6.37
C HIS A 341 -40.51 -4.55 6.70
N ASP A 342 -39.96 -5.06 7.78
CA ASP A 342 -40.41 -6.27 8.46
C ASP A 342 -41.88 -6.19 8.92
N THR A 343 -42.60 -7.30 8.81
CA THR A 343 -44.02 -7.39 9.17
C THR A 343 -44.25 -8.43 10.26
N GLU A 344 -44.77 -8.01 11.43
CA GLU A 344 -45.22 -8.91 12.49
C GLU A 344 -46.53 -9.64 12.12
N LEU A 345 -46.45 -10.95 11.92
CA LEU A 345 -47.58 -11.88 11.96
C LEU A 345 -47.90 -12.30 13.40
N LYS A 346 -49.19 -12.41 13.70
CA LYS A 346 -49.71 -12.98 14.94
C LYS A 346 -50.52 -14.23 14.61
N ASP A 347 -49.96 -15.40 14.91
CA ASP A 347 -50.67 -16.67 14.82
C ASP A 347 -50.95 -17.21 16.24
N GLY A 348 -52.19 -17.04 16.69
CA GLY A 348 -52.59 -17.32 18.07
C GLY A 348 -51.77 -16.54 19.10
N GLN A 349 -50.93 -17.26 19.87
CA GLN A 349 -50.01 -16.67 20.85
C GLN A 349 -48.58 -16.47 20.32
N LYS A 350 -48.23 -17.01 19.15
CA LYS A 350 -46.89 -16.85 18.58
C LYS A 350 -46.84 -15.61 17.69
N LYS A 351 -45.88 -14.73 17.96
CA LYS A 351 -45.43 -13.73 16.98
C LYS A 351 -44.39 -14.36 16.06
N HIS A 352 -44.47 -14.06 14.77
CA HIS A 352 -43.42 -14.32 13.80
C HIS A 352 -43.25 -13.07 12.94
N THR A 353 -42.03 -12.75 12.53
CA THR A 353 -41.74 -11.60 11.69
C THR A 353 -41.34 -12.10 10.30
N ILE A 354 -41.97 -11.60 9.25
CA ILE A 354 -41.52 -11.80 7.87
C ILE A 354 -40.69 -10.60 7.44
N SER A 355 -39.46 -10.84 7.00
CA SER A 355 -38.60 -9.82 6.42
C SER A 355 -38.75 -9.76 4.90
N LEU A 356 -38.96 -8.55 4.36
CA LEU A 356 -39.03 -8.33 2.91
C LEU A 356 -37.65 -8.24 2.23
N SER A 357 -36.56 -8.33 3.01
CA SER A 357 -35.17 -8.37 2.52
C SER A 357 -34.91 -9.49 1.50
N LEU A 358 -35.71 -10.57 1.51
CA LEU A 358 -35.70 -11.64 0.50
C LEU A 358 -35.90 -11.15 -0.95
N LEU A 359 -36.44 -9.95 -1.15
CA LEU A 359 -36.64 -9.33 -2.46
C LEU A 359 -35.41 -8.59 -2.98
N LYS A 360 -34.43 -8.23 -2.12
CA LYS A 360 -33.21 -7.50 -2.51
C LYS A 360 -32.51 -8.13 -3.72
N PRO A 361 -32.28 -9.46 -3.82
CA PRO A 361 -31.55 -10.04 -4.95
C PRO A 361 -32.24 -9.82 -6.31
N LEU A 362 -33.57 -9.96 -6.34
CA LEU A 362 -34.40 -9.81 -7.54
C LEU A 362 -34.58 -8.34 -7.96
N VAL A 363 -34.42 -7.40 -7.01
CA VAL A 363 -34.46 -5.96 -7.24
C VAL A 363 -33.08 -5.46 -7.71
N HIS A 364 -32.01 -5.74 -6.98
CA HIS A 364 -30.67 -5.21 -7.22
C HIS A 364 -29.97 -5.87 -8.42
N ARG A 365 -30.30 -7.13 -8.78
CA ARG A 365 -29.73 -7.83 -9.93
C ARG A 365 -30.81 -8.33 -10.89
N SER A 366 -30.61 -8.06 -12.18
CA SER A 366 -31.66 -8.18 -13.18
C SER A 366 -32.14 -9.61 -13.47
N ARG A 367 -31.19 -10.55 -13.43
CA ARG A 367 -31.31 -12.01 -13.62
C ARG A 367 -30.58 -12.73 -12.45
N PHE A 368 -30.96 -12.47 -11.19
CA PHE A 368 -30.41 -13.21 -10.05
C PHE A 368 -30.92 -14.66 -10.07
N PHE A 369 -30.10 -15.57 -10.62
CA PHE A 369 -30.34 -17.01 -10.74
C PHE A 369 -31.82 -17.41 -10.94
N PRO A 370 -32.49 -16.95 -12.01
CA PRO A 370 -33.96 -16.96 -12.12
C PRO A 370 -34.61 -18.34 -12.07
N ASP A 371 -33.87 -19.40 -12.44
CA ASP A 371 -34.34 -20.79 -12.42
C ASP A 371 -34.02 -21.54 -11.11
N LYS A 372 -33.41 -20.85 -10.13
CA LYS A 372 -32.83 -21.42 -8.90
C LYS A 372 -33.15 -20.61 -7.64
N PHE A 373 -33.29 -19.29 -7.74
CA PHE A 373 -33.74 -18.42 -6.65
C PHE A 373 -35.24 -18.16 -6.77
N THR A 374 -36.03 -18.94 -6.04
CA THR A 374 -37.50 -18.84 -6.04
C THR A 374 -38.02 -18.01 -4.87
N VAL A 375 -38.98 -17.13 -5.12
CA VAL A 375 -39.77 -16.42 -4.10
C VAL A 375 -41.26 -16.68 -4.30
N PRO A 376 -42.12 -16.51 -3.27
CA PRO A 376 -43.58 -16.58 -3.43
C PRO A 376 -44.08 -15.66 -4.55
N LYS A 377 -45.05 -16.10 -5.34
CA LYS A 377 -45.57 -15.36 -6.51
C LYS A 377 -46.51 -14.23 -6.10
N THR A 378 -47.17 -14.38 -4.95
CA THR A 378 -48.11 -13.41 -4.38
C THR A 378 -47.78 -13.08 -2.92
N CYS A 379 -48.24 -11.93 -2.46
CA CYS A 379 -48.17 -11.56 -1.05
C CYS A 379 -48.98 -12.54 -0.18
N SER A 380 -50.10 -13.06 -0.70
CA SER A 380 -50.90 -14.06 0.02
C SER A 380 -50.19 -15.41 0.21
N GLU A 381 -49.38 -15.85 -0.77
CA GLU A 381 -48.50 -17.02 -0.64
C GLU A 381 -47.40 -16.75 0.42
N LEU A 382 -46.74 -15.59 0.38
CA LEU A 382 -45.75 -15.18 1.38
C LEU A 382 -46.35 -15.21 2.80
N LEU A 383 -47.54 -14.65 2.99
CA LEU A 383 -48.28 -14.66 4.26
C LEU A 383 -48.85 -16.03 4.64
N SER A 384 -48.56 -17.08 3.88
CA SER A 384 -48.96 -18.47 4.17
C SER A 384 -47.79 -19.41 4.44
N THR A 385 -46.54 -18.92 4.42
CA THR A 385 -45.37 -19.73 4.77
C THR A 385 -45.34 -20.06 6.26
N GLU A 386 -45.02 -21.30 6.60
CA GLU A 386 -44.77 -21.70 7.99
C GLU A 386 -43.37 -21.26 8.45
N VAL A 387 -43.18 -21.12 9.76
CA VAL A 387 -41.85 -20.82 10.34
C VAL A 387 -40.96 -22.07 10.24
N GLY A 388 -39.87 -21.96 9.47
CA GLY A 388 -38.81 -22.94 9.39
C GLY A 388 -37.81 -22.84 10.54
N ASN A 389 -36.92 -23.84 10.65
CA ASN A 389 -35.76 -23.74 11.52
C ASN A 389 -34.76 -22.71 10.96
N PRO A 390 -33.94 -22.04 11.79
CA PRO A 390 -32.78 -21.29 11.31
C PRO A 390 -31.87 -22.16 10.44
N LEU A 391 -31.24 -21.54 9.45
CA LEU A 391 -30.28 -22.16 8.54
C LEU A 391 -28.98 -21.36 8.56
N THR A 392 -27.86 -22.05 8.38
CA THR A 392 -26.55 -21.40 8.22
C THR A 392 -26.15 -21.44 6.75
N LEU A 393 -26.02 -20.26 6.14
CA LEU A 393 -25.43 -20.06 4.82
C LEU A 393 -23.91 -20.11 4.97
N ARG A 394 -23.30 -21.27 4.70
CA ARG A 394 -21.84 -21.41 4.62
C ARG A 394 -21.36 -20.97 3.25
N ILE A 395 -20.40 -20.06 3.24
CA ILE A 395 -19.75 -19.57 2.03
C ILE A 395 -18.45 -20.36 1.84
N GLN A 396 -18.19 -20.81 0.61
CA GLN A 396 -16.99 -21.58 0.26
C GLN A 396 -16.21 -20.93 -0.88
N SER A 397 -14.88 -20.92 -0.78
CA SER A 397 -14.01 -20.38 -1.84
C SER A 397 -13.49 -21.49 -2.76
N GLU A 398 -13.85 -21.49 -4.06
CA GLU A 398 -13.26 -22.44 -5.01
C GLU A 398 -11.75 -22.16 -5.20
N ILE A 399 -10.92 -23.16 -4.92
CA ILE A 399 -9.45 -23.03 -4.91
C ILE A 399 -8.89 -22.95 -6.33
N SER A 400 -8.76 -21.74 -6.88
CA SER A 400 -7.73 -21.36 -7.87
C SER A 400 -7.86 -19.92 -8.38
N ALA A 401 -9.04 -19.31 -8.33
CA ALA A 401 -9.23 -17.91 -8.71
C ALA A 401 -10.36 -17.26 -7.90
N PHE A 402 -10.13 -16.03 -7.42
CA PHE A 402 -11.06 -15.17 -6.66
C PHE A 402 -12.41 -14.85 -7.37
N ARG A 403 -12.69 -15.46 -8.53
CA ARG A 403 -13.82 -15.16 -9.40
C ARG A 403 -15.04 -16.06 -9.15
N LYS A 404 -14.90 -17.18 -8.42
CA LYS A 404 -15.99 -18.14 -8.19
C LYS A 404 -15.96 -18.68 -6.76
N MET A 405 -17.14 -18.72 -6.15
CA MET A 405 -17.43 -19.18 -4.80
C MET A 405 -18.70 -20.03 -4.86
N SER A 406 -18.86 -20.97 -3.93
CA SER A 406 -20.07 -21.76 -3.72
C SER A 406 -20.73 -21.38 -2.39
N VAL A 407 -21.97 -21.82 -2.21
CA VAL A 407 -22.69 -21.72 -0.94
C VAL A 407 -23.25 -23.09 -0.57
N GLU A 408 -23.30 -23.38 0.73
CA GLU A 408 -23.96 -24.56 1.29
C GLU A 408 -24.95 -24.11 2.36
N PHE A 409 -26.06 -24.84 2.53
CA PHE A 409 -27.04 -24.56 3.57
C PHE A 409 -27.11 -25.70 4.60
N ASP A 410 -26.56 -25.45 5.78
CA ASP A 410 -26.72 -26.35 6.93
C ASP A 410 -28.16 -26.27 7.47
N GLY A 411 -28.69 -27.43 7.90
CA GLY A 411 -30.05 -27.57 8.42
C GLY A 411 -31.16 -27.72 7.35
N VAL A 412 -30.84 -27.60 6.07
CA VAL A 412 -31.83 -27.68 4.98
C VAL A 412 -32.24 -29.12 4.63
N PRO A 413 -33.55 -29.42 4.51
CA PRO A 413 -34.04 -30.73 4.07
C PRO A 413 -33.52 -31.14 2.67
N VAL A 414 -33.39 -32.45 2.41
CA VAL A 414 -32.89 -32.99 1.13
C VAL A 414 -33.76 -32.56 -0.07
N GLY A 415 -35.07 -32.38 0.12
CA GLY A 415 -36.00 -31.98 -0.94
C GLY A 415 -36.21 -30.48 -1.11
N SER A 416 -35.42 -29.62 -0.43
CA SER A 416 -35.62 -28.17 -0.40
C SER A 416 -35.23 -27.49 -1.71
N SER A 417 -35.98 -26.46 -2.13
CA SER A 417 -35.61 -25.62 -3.27
C SER A 417 -34.45 -24.68 -2.99
N LEU A 418 -34.00 -24.51 -1.74
CA LEU A 418 -32.81 -23.71 -1.43
C LEU A 418 -31.51 -24.40 -1.87
N ARG A 419 -31.51 -25.74 -1.94
CA ARG A 419 -30.35 -26.54 -2.39
C ARG A 419 -29.99 -26.31 -3.86
N ASP A 420 -30.92 -25.80 -4.66
CA ASP A 420 -30.66 -25.42 -6.04
C ASP A 420 -29.58 -24.33 -6.16
N LEU A 421 -29.45 -23.46 -5.15
CA LEU A 421 -28.42 -22.43 -5.07
C LEU A 421 -27.02 -23.01 -4.76
N GLU A 422 -26.94 -24.16 -4.09
CA GLU A 422 -25.66 -24.85 -3.79
C GLU A 422 -24.92 -25.28 -5.07
N THR A 423 -25.68 -25.51 -6.15
CA THR A 423 -25.14 -25.86 -7.48
C THR A 423 -24.63 -24.66 -8.28
N MET A 424 -24.84 -23.42 -7.79
CA MET A 424 -24.47 -22.20 -8.50
C MET A 424 -23.07 -21.73 -8.12
N ARG A 425 -22.26 -21.39 -9.12
CA ARG A 425 -21.01 -20.65 -8.93
C ARG A 425 -21.29 -19.16 -8.90
N MET A 426 -21.13 -18.57 -7.73
CA MET A 426 -21.39 -17.16 -7.44
C MET A 426 -20.09 -16.36 -7.43
N ASN A 427 -20.16 -15.05 -7.69
CA ASN A 427 -19.08 -14.12 -7.35
C ASN A 427 -19.36 -13.49 -5.96
N ILE A 428 -18.41 -12.73 -5.42
CA ILE A 428 -18.58 -12.10 -4.11
C ILE A 428 -19.81 -11.17 -4.02
N PHE A 429 -20.15 -10.45 -5.09
CA PHE A 429 -21.32 -9.56 -5.10
C PHE A 429 -22.64 -10.33 -5.08
N ASP A 430 -22.69 -11.50 -5.72
CA ASP A 430 -23.84 -12.39 -5.71
C ASP A 430 -24.05 -13.00 -4.31
N ILE A 431 -22.95 -13.38 -3.63
CA ILE A 431 -22.99 -13.87 -2.24
C ILE A 431 -23.35 -12.75 -1.27
N ALA A 432 -22.76 -11.56 -1.42
CA ALA A 432 -23.10 -10.39 -0.61
C ALA A 432 -24.59 -10.07 -0.71
N LEU A 433 -25.13 -10.03 -1.94
CA LEU A 433 -26.54 -9.78 -2.19
C LEU A 433 -27.46 -10.90 -1.64
N LEU A 434 -27.04 -12.16 -1.67
CA LEU A 434 -27.77 -13.27 -1.02
C LEU A 434 -27.74 -13.15 0.51
N SER A 435 -26.58 -12.79 1.08
CA SER A 435 -26.39 -12.64 2.53
C SER A 435 -27.14 -11.43 3.11
N GLU A 436 -27.55 -10.49 2.28
CA GLU A 436 -28.43 -9.37 2.66
C GLU A 436 -29.90 -9.79 2.89
N CYS A 437 -30.26 -11.05 2.60
CA CYS A 437 -31.54 -11.65 2.94
C CYS A 437 -31.52 -12.20 4.39
N GLU A 438 -32.24 -11.54 5.29
CA GLU A 438 -32.39 -12.00 6.68
C GLU A 438 -33.18 -13.31 6.79
N GLN A 439 -34.07 -13.51 5.83
CA GLN A 439 -34.86 -14.72 5.66
C GLN A 439 -34.85 -15.17 4.21
N LEU A 440 -34.92 -16.49 4.00
CA LEU A 440 -35.15 -17.12 2.70
C LEU A 440 -36.35 -18.06 2.79
N ILE A 441 -37.04 -18.23 1.67
CA ILE A 441 -38.24 -19.06 1.60
C ILE A 441 -37.95 -20.29 0.74
N ASP A 442 -38.12 -21.45 1.35
CA ASP A 442 -38.17 -22.72 0.65
C ASP A 442 -39.57 -22.87 0.03
N ALA A 443 -39.66 -22.60 -1.27
CA ALA A 443 -40.90 -22.70 -2.03
C ALA A 443 -41.40 -24.15 -2.18
N SER A 444 -40.55 -25.15 -1.98
CA SER A 444 -40.92 -26.57 -2.04
C SER A 444 -41.55 -27.08 -0.74
N THR A 445 -41.09 -26.58 0.41
CA THR A 445 -41.64 -26.95 1.74
C THR A 445 -42.58 -25.90 2.34
N ASN A 446 -42.76 -24.76 1.66
CA ASN A 446 -43.53 -23.59 2.08
C ASN A 446 -43.09 -23.03 3.44
N LYS A 447 -41.78 -22.93 3.66
CA LYS A 447 -41.19 -22.50 4.94
C LYS A 447 -40.32 -21.26 4.79
N CYS A 448 -40.50 -20.33 5.73
CA CYS A 448 -39.65 -19.14 5.89
C CYS A 448 -38.55 -19.44 6.92
N HIS A 449 -37.31 -19.36 6.49
CA HIS A 449 -36.12 -19.70 7.27
C HIS A 449 -35.29 -18.46 7.57
N GLN A 450 -34.93 -18.26 8.84
CA GLN A 450 -33.95 -17.23 9.23
C GLN A 450 -32.54 -17.66 8.83
N ILE A 451 -31.74 -16.74 8.27
CA ILE A 451 -30.41 -17.02 7.74
C ILE A 451 -29.31 -16.43 8.63
N GLU A 452 -28.48 -17.31 9.17
CA GLU A 452 -27.18 -17.02 9.77
C GLU A 452 -26.08 -17.19 8.71
N ILE A 453 -24.96 -16.47 8.82
CA ILE A 453 -23.90 -16.45 7.81
C ILE A 453 -22.63 -17.06 8.41
N ASP A 454 -22.14 -18.14 7.82
CA ASP A 454 -20.81 -18.70 8.07
C ASP A 454 -19.86 -18.23 6.95
N ALA A 455 -19.04 -17.24 7.30
CA ALA A 455 -18.12 -16.55 6.38
C ALA A 455 -16.65 -17.00 6.56
N ASN A 456 -16.38 -18.13 7.22
CA ASN A 456 -15.03 -18.55 7.58
C ASN A 456 -14.07 -18.65 6.36
N ASP A 457 -14.51 -19.19 5.22
CA ASP A 457 -13.69 -19.28 4.00
C ASP A 457 -13.40 -17.91 3.34
N LEU A 458 -14.09 -16.83 3.76
CA LEU A 458 -13.85 -15.46 3.27
C LEU A 458 -12.80 -14.69 4.07
N PHE A 459 -12.25 -15.27 5.14
CA PHE A 459 -11.42 -14.56 6.12
C PHE A 459 -10.08 -14.02 5.55
N ASP A 460 -9.48 -14.76 4.62
CA ASP A 460 -8.25 -14.35 3.89
C ASP A 460 -8.53 -13.40 2.70
N LEU A 461 -9.78 -12.92 2.52
CA LEU A 461 -10.19 -12.15 1.35
C LEU A 461 -10.46 -10.67 1.69
N ASN A 462 -9.56 -9.81 1.22
CA ASN A 462 -9.67 -8.37 1.44
C ASN A 462 -10.58 -7.73 0.36
N PHE A 463 -11.83 -7.44 0.71
CA PHE A 463 -12.81 -6.88 -0.22
C PHE A 463 -13.02 -5.37 -0.03
N SER A 464 -12.38 -4.57 -0.89
CA SER A 464 -12.53 -3.10 -0.90
C SER A 464 -13.92 -2.58 -1.31
N ARG A 465 -14.90 -3.46 -1.57
CA ARG A 465 -16.21 -3.12 -2.16
C ARG A 465 -17.43 -3.74 -1.42
N LEU A 466 -17.27 -4.17 -0.16
CA LEU A 466 -18.38 -4.73 0.63
C LEU A 466 -19.15 -3.71 1.49
N SER A 467 -18.80 -2.43 1.47
CA SER A 467 -19.48 -1.37 2.25
C SER A 467 -20.97 -1.21 1.94
N GLU A 468 -21.43 -1.63 0.76
CA GLU A 468 -22.84 -1.66 0.36
C GLU A 468 -23.62 -2.87 0.94
N ASN A 469 -22.96 -3.81 1.61
CA ASN A 469 -23.53 -5.10 2.06
C ASN A 469 -23.19 -5.37 3.53
N PRO A 470 -23.82 -4.64 4.48
CA PRO A 470 -23.43 -4.61 5.88
C PRO A 470 -23.55 -5.96 6.59
N ARG A 471 -24.45 -6.88 6.18
CA ARG A 471 -24.55 -8.21 6.82
C ARG A 471 -23.32 -9.07 6.55
N LEU A 472 -22.84 -9.13 5.30
CA LEU A 472 -21.62 -9.86 4.98
C LEU A 472 -20.39 -9.20 5.61
N GLN A 473 -20.30 -7.87 5.55
CA GLN A 473 -19.20 -7.14 6.16
C GLN A 473 -19.14 -7.38 7.68
N SER A 474 -20.29 -7.37 8.36
CA SER A 474 -20.35 -7.66 9.80
C SER A 474 -19.97 -9.11 10.11
N ALA A 475 -20.45 -10.07 9.31
CA ALA A 475 -20.09 -11.48 9.47
C ALA A 475 -18.58 -11.70 9.34
N ILE A 476 -17.94 -11.12 8.31
CA ILE A 476 -16.48 -11.18 8.10
C ILE A 476 -15.74 -10.45 9.25
N ALA A 477 -16.22 -9.29 9.69
CA ALA A 477 -15.60 -8.52 10.77
C ALA A 477 -15.72 -9.20 12.15
N SER A 478 -16.70 -10.10 12.34
CA SER A 478 -16.89 -10.89 13.57
C SER A 478 -16.07 -12.18 13.66
N LEU A 479 -15.33 -12.55 12.61
CA LEU A 479 -14.52 -13.77 12.59
C LEU A 479 -13.31 -13.65 13.55
N ASP A 480 -13.16 -14.60 14.47
CA ASP A 480 -11.99 -14.71 15.35
C ASP A 480 -10.92 -15.64 14.72
N ALA A 481 -9.65 -15.28 14.89
CA ALA A 481 -8.51 -16.12 14.54
C ALA A 481 -8.46 -17.42 15.36
N ASN A 482 -9.05 -17.44 16.55
CA ASN A 482 -9.10 -18.61 17.41
C ASN A 482 -10.06 -19.70 16.88
N ASP A 483 -11.11 -19.30 16.15
CA ASP A 483 -12.12 -20.20 15.57
C ASP A 483 -11.71 -20.75 14.19
N PHE A 484 -10.51 -20.39 13.71
CA PHE A 484 -10.00 -20.76 12.39
C PHE A 484 -9.72 -22.27 12.26
N ASP A 485 -10.38 -22.94 11.32
CA ASP A 485 -10.16 -24.37 11.05
C ASP A 485 -8.87 -24.63 10.25
N TRP A 486 -7.78 -24.79 11.00
CA TRP A 486 -6.47 -25.20 10.49
C TRP A 486 -6.45 -26.55 9.74
N THR A 487 -7.53 -27.35 9.73
CA THR A 487 -7.58 -28.62 9.00
C THR A 487 -7.97 -28.49 7.52
N GLN A 488 -8.63 -27.39 7.12
CA GLN A 488 -9.13 -27.21 5.76
C GLN A 488 -8.02 -27.19 4.69
N HIS A 489 -6.81 -26.72 5.04
CA HIS A 489 -5.72 -26.46 4.11
C HIS A 489 -4.37 -26.96 4.65
N SER A 490 -3.39 -27.14 3.75
CA SER A 490 -1.99 -27.36 4.12
C SER A 490 -1.26 -26.02 4.24
N TRP A 491 -0.66 -25.76 5.39
CA TRP A 491 -0.02 -24.48 5.72
C TRP A 491 1.50 -24.63 5.83
N ASN A 492 2.27 -23.68 5.32
CA ASN A 492 3.71 -23.59 5.50
C ASN A 492 4.06 -22.31 6.26
N ILE A 493 5.02 -22.38 7.19
CA ILE A 493 5.69 -21.18 7.68
C ILE A 493 6.78 -20.77 6.69
N ASN A 494 6.75 -19.52 6.27
CA ASN A 494 7.81 -18.86 5.52
C ASN A 494 8.59 -17.95 6.48
N ILE A 495 9.92 -17.98 6.39
CA ILE A 495 10.81 -17.15 7.20
C ILE A 495 11.59 -16.26 6.25
N ASP A 496 11.42 -14.94 6.36
CA ASP A 496 12.19 -14.00 5.56
C ASP A 496 13.55 -13.73 6.22
N THR A 497 14.58 -14.28 5.58
CA THR A 497 15.96 -14.19 6.03
C THR A 497 16.66 -12.92 5.55
N ARG A 498 16.00 -12.11 4.71
CA ARG A 498 16.53 -10.91 4.04
C ARG A 498 16.15 -9.60 4.73
N HIS A 499 15.35 -9.64 5.80
CA HIS A 499 14.96 -8.44 6.55
C HIS A 499 16.20 -7.67 7.02
N PRO A 500 16.33 -6.37 6.70
CA PRO A 500 17.52 -5.57 7.04
C PRO A 500 17.77 -5.38 8.53
N VAL A 501 16.77 -5.57 9.41
CA VAL A 501 16.97 -5.42 10.86
C VAL A 501 17.72 -6.64 11.42
N GLN A 502 18.94 -6.40 11.88
CA GLN A 502 19.97 -7.45 12.03
C GLN A 502 19.72 -8.44 13.18
N ASN A 503 18.86 -8.08 14.13
CA ASN A 503 18.44 -8.93 15.26
C ASN A 503 16.99 -9.43 15.13
N GLU A 504 16.33 -9.18 14.00
CA GLU A 504 14.94 -9.59 13.76
C GLU A 504 14.86 -10.70 12.70
N ILE A 505 13.79 -11.48 12.82
CA ILE A 505 13.35 -12.47 11.84
C ILE A 505 11.88 -12.17 11.54
N ILE A 506 11.60 -11.77 10.30
CA ILE A 506 10.24 -11.72 9.79
C ILE A 506 9.79 -13.15 9.45
N TRP A 507 8.59 -13.51 9.87
CA TRP A 507 7.96 -14.77 9.50
C TRP A 507 6.46 -14.59 9.24
N TYR A 508 5.90 -15.49 8.42
CA TYR A 508 4.48 -15.49 8.10
C TYR A 508 4.03 -16.89 7.69
N ILE A 509 2.75 -17.18 7.89
CA ILE A 509 2.14 -18.46 7.52
C ILE A 509 1.49 -18.30 6.14
N LYS A 510 1.64 -19.28 5.25
CA LYS A 510 1.00 -19.26 3.93
C LYS A 510 0.37 -20.60 3.57
N THR A 511 -0.70 -20.58 2.78
CA THR A 511 -1.28 -21.82 2.23
C THR A 511 -0.34 -22.40 1.16
N LYS A 512 -0.21 -23.73 1.08
CA LYS A 512 0.53 -24.41 0.00
C LYS A 512 -0.16 -24.29 -1.36
N VAL A 513 -1.48 -24.22 -1.40
CA VAL A 513 -2.26 -24.37 -2.65
C VAL A 513 -2.46 -23.03 -3.36
N SER A 514 -2.75 -21.97 -2.60
CA SER A 514 -2.98 -20.62 -3.12
C SER A 514 -1.80 -19.67 -2.92
N GLY A 515 -0.81 -20.04 -2.08
CA GLY A 515 0.35 -19.20 -1.76
C GLY A 515 0.04 -17.96 -0.91
N ARG A 516 -1.23 -17.72 -0.56
CA ARG A 516 -1.67 -16.55 0.24
C ARG A 516 -1.13 -16.60 1.65
N ILE A 517 -0.86 -15.42 2.21
CA ILE A 517 -0.45 -15.24 3.60
C ILE A 517 -1.69 -15.20 4.50
N TRP A 518 -1.69 -16.02 5.55
CA TRP A 518 -2.73 -16.08 6.59
C TRP A 518 -2.97 -14.68 7.18
N PHE A 519 -4.20 -14.15 7.09
CA PHE A 519 -4.58 -12.79 7.49
C PHE A 519 -3.82 -11.63 6.81
N ASN A 520 -2.93 -11.89 5.84
CA ASN A 520 -1.83 -10.98 5.49
C ASN A 520 -0.97 -10.54 6.70
N LYS A 521 -0.98 -11.30 7.80
CA LYS A 521 -0.18 -10.98 9.00
C LYS A 521 1.28 -11.34 8.78
N ILE A 522 2.13 -10.40 9.12
CA ILE A 522 3.58 -10.55 9.16
C ILE A 522 3.97 -10.43 10.63
N PHE A 523 4.73 -11.41 11.11
CA PHE A 523 5.20 -11.50 12.48
C PHE A 523 6.69 -11.18 12.53
N THR A 524 7.12 -10.52 13.61
CA THR A 524 8.52 -10.17 13.85
C THR A 524 8.99 -10.83 15.13
N PHE A 525 9.86 -11.83 14.98
CA PHE A 525 10.55 -12.46 16.11
C PHE A 525 11.86 -11.69 16.37
N VAL A 526 11.99 -11.16 17.59
CA VAL A 526 13.21 -10.45 18.03
C VAL A 526 14.15 -11.46 18.70
N MET A 527 15.37 -11.60 18.18
CA MET A 527 16.35 -12.55 18.69
C MET A 527 17.09 -11.99 19.91
N ASP A 528 17.04 -12.72 21.02
CA ASP A 528 17.91 -12.45 22.17
C ASP A 528 19.35 -12.94 21.90
N ILE A 529 20.30 -12.01 21.96
CA ILE A 529 21.73 -12.24 21.73
C ILE A 529 22.39 -13.01 22.89
N SER A 530 21.78 -13.02 24.09
CA SER A 530 22.28 -13.75 25.25
C SER A 530 22.16 -15.27 25.10
N LEU A 531 21.24 -15.73 24.24
CA LEU A 531 20.88 -17.13 24.02
C LEU A 531 21.77 -17.86 23.01
N SER A 532 21.90 -19.18 23.20
CA SER A 532 22.50 -20.09 22.22
C SER A 532 21.57 -20.35 21.03
N ILE A 533 22.12 -20.91 19.94
CA ILE A 533 21.33 -21.21 18.73
C ILE A 533 20.14 -22.15 18.98
N ASP A 534 20.28 -23.10 19.91
CA ASP A 534 19.23 -24.08 20.19
C ASP A 534 18.12 -23.48 21.08
N GLU A 535 18.48 -22.55 21.97
CA GLU A 535 17.54 -21.75 22.78
C GLU A 535 16.74 -20.77 21.91
N VAL A 536 17.40 -19.99 21.03
CA VAL A 536 16.72 -19.08 20.08
C VAL A 536 15.73 -19.85 19.20
N ILE A 537 16.07 -21.06 18.76
CA ILE A 537 15.18 -21.93 17.99
C ILE A 537 14.02 -22.48 18.85
N SER A 538 14.20 -22.67 20.16
CA SER A 538 13.10 -23.05 21.06
C SER A 538 12.11 -21.89 21.22
N THR A 539 12.60 -20.70 21.57
CA THR A 539 11.75 -19.51 21.74
C THR A 539 10.97 -19.17 20.47
N PHE A 540 11.59 -19.29 19.29
CA PHE A 540 10.89 -19.14 18.01
C PHE A 540 9.77 -20.17 17.81
N LYS A 541 9.99 -21.44 18.17
CA LYS A 541 8.92 -22.47 18.08
C LYS A 541 7.78 -22.21 19.06
N GLU A 542 8.10 -21.70 20.25
CA GLU A 542 7.11 -21.34 21.26
C GLU A 542 6.23 -20.19 20.75
N GLU A 543 6.82 -19.11 20.20
CA GLU A 543 6.08 -17.99 19.59
C GLU A 543 5.18 -18.45 18.43
N VAL A 544 5.71 -19.27 17.51
CA VAL A 544 4.91 -19.84 16.43
C VAL A 544 3.76 -20.69 16.98
N SER A 545 3.99 -21.47 18.05
CA SER A 545 2.96 -22.34 18.65
C SER A 545 1.82 -21.57 19.34
N LEU A 546 2.05 -20.33 19.79
CA LEU A 546 1.01 -19.43 20.28
C LEU A 546 0.10 -18.90 19.15
N THR A 547 0.59 -18.95 17.91
CA THR A 547 -0.10 -18.42 16.73
C THR A 547 -0.79 -19.51 15.92
N VAL A 548 -0.16 -20.68 15.78
CA VAL A 548 -0.65 -21.81 14.99
C VAL A 548 -0.23 -23.15 15.64
N PRO A 549 -1.14 -24.12 15.78
CA PRO A 549 -0.75 -25.43 16.31
C PRO A 549 0.20 -26.13 15.33
N LEU A 550 1.45 -26.36 15.75
CA LEU A 550 2.56 -26.80 14.90
C LEU A 550 2.26 -28.06 14.05
N LYS A 551 1.32 -28.91 14.48
CA LYS A 551 0.83 -30.09 13.74
C LYS A 551 0.17 -29.76 12.37
N HIS A 552 -0.30 -28.53 12.17
CA HIS A 552 -0.92 -28.08 10.91
C HIS A 552 0.08 -27.42 9.94
N LEU A 553 1.31 -27.15 10.40
CA LEU A 553 2.38 -26.62 9.56
C LEU A 553 3.13 -27.77 8.85
N THR A 554 2.85 -27.96 7.57
CA THR A 554 3.68 -28.79 6.70
C THR A 554 5.08 -28.16 6.53
N GLU A 555 6.10 -29.01 6.38
CA GLU A 555 7.51 -28.61 6.19
C GLU A 555 8.10 -27.73 7.32
N PHE A 556 7.47 -27.66 8.49
CA PHE A 556 7.96 -26.86 9.63
C PHE A 556 9.41 -27.18 10.02
N SER A 557 9.80 -28.45 9.97
CA SER A 557 11.18 -28.92 10.19
C SER A 557 12.19 -28.37 9.17
N GLU A 558 11.78 -28.12 7.93
CA GLU A 558 12.62 -27.55 6.87
C GLU A 558 12.77 -26.03 7.05
N SER A 559 11.70 -25.33 7.44
CA SER A 559 11.77 -23.92 7.81
C SER A 559 12.65 -23.69 9.03
N ILE A 560 12.55 -24.53 10.07
CA ILE A 560 13.46 -24.50 11.23
C ILE A 560 14.92 -24.83 10.82
N SER A 561 15.13 -25.74 9.87
CA SER A 561 16.47 -26.04 9.33
C SER A 561 17.04 -24.85 8.55
N THR A 562 16.19 -24.13 7.81
CA THR A 562 16.55 -22.89 7.11
C THR A 562 16.91 -21.79 8.11
N LEU A 563 16.11 -21.61 9.16
CA LEU A 563 16.40 -20.69 10.26
C LEU A 563 17.75 -21.01 10.93
N ASN A 564 18.02 -22.28 11.27
CA ASN A 564 19.30 -22.70 11.85
C ASN A 564 20.49 -22.34 10.94
N ARG A 565 20.34 -22.52 9.62
CA ARG A 565 21.36 -22.10 8.63
C ARG A 565 21.56 -20.57 8.63
N THR A 566 20.49 -19.79 8.69
CA THR A 566 20.55 -18.30 8.74
C THR A 566 21.15 -17.78 10.05
N LEU A 567 20.81 -18.38 11.20
CA LEU A 567 21.43 -18.06 12.48
C LEU A 567 22.95 -18.34 12.44
N ARG A 568 23.36 -19.45 11.82
CA ARG A 568 24.79 -19.78 11.63
C ARG A 568 25.51 -18.80 10.70
N SER A 569 24.89 -18.33 9.62
CA SER A 569 25.50 -17.30 8.77
C SER A 569 25.60 -15.96 9.50
N ARG A 570 24.60 -15.60 10.31
CA ARG A 570 24.60 -14.44 11.21
C ARG A 570 25.51 -14.58 12.44
N GLY A 571 26.28 -15.67 12.58
CA GLY A 571 27.33 -15.83 13.60
C GLY A 571 26.97 -16.63 14.86
N TRP A 572 25.73 -17.11 15.03
CA TRP A 572 25.36 -18.00 16.14
C TRP A 572 25.99 -19.40 15.97
N ARG A 573 26.38 -20.02 17.09
CA ARG A 573 26.94 -21.39 17.13
C ARG A 573 26.36 -22.15 18.33
N LYS A 574 27.01 -23.23 18.79
CA LYS A 574 26.64 -24.00 19.99
C LYS A 574 26.66 -23.22 21.33
N GLY A 575 26.93 -21.92 21.28
CA GLY A 575 26.87 -20.98 22.39
C GLY A 575 26.51 -19.60 21.85
N LYS A 576 26.72 -18.56 22.66
CA LYS A 576 26.45 -17.16 22.29
C LYS A 576 27.13 -16.75 20.96
N PRO A 577 26.57 -15.80 20.19
CA PRO A 577 27.18 -15.35 18.95
C PRO A 577 28.54 -14.69 19.21
N ARG A 578 29.45 -14.89 18.26
CA ARG A 578 30.82 -14.34 18.33
C ARG A 578 30.78 -12.84 18.13
N CYS A 579 31.40 -12.12 19.06
CA CYS A 579 31.50 -10.67 19.02
C CYS A 579 32.97 -10.22 18.92
N ARG A 580 33.16 -9.06 18.32
CA ARG A 580 34.36 -8.24 18.36
C ARG A 580 33.96 -6.93 19.05
N VAL A 581 34.83 -6.34 19.84
CA VAL A 581 34.63 -4.99 20.38
C VAL A 581 35.73 -4.08 19.89
N ASP A 582 35.36 -2.91 19.38
CA ASP A 582 36.28 -1.87 18.96
C ASP A 582 36.03 -0.60 19.76
N LEU A 583 37.10 0.16 20.00
CA LEU A 583 37.05 1.46 20.65
C LEU A 583 36.92 2.52 19.56
N THR A 584 35.91 3.39 19.67
CA THR A 584 35.67 4.50 18.73
C THR A 584 35.39 5.77 19.51
N ILE A 585 35.66 6.94 18.92
CA ILE A 585 35.25 8.23 19.49
C ILE A 585 33.97 8.66 18.77
N ARG A 586 32.90 8.94 19.53
CA ARG A 586 31.67 9.57 19.04
C ARG A 586 31.30 10.69 20.00
N ASP A 587 30.94 11.86 19.48
CA ASP A 587 30.53 13.04 20.26
C ASP A 587 31.53 13.44 21.38
N GLY A 588 32.83 13.26 21.12
CA GLY A 588 33.91 13.55 22.07
C GLY A 588 34.09 12.52 23.20
N GLN A 589 33.33 11.42 23.19
CA GLN A 589 33.45 10.34 24.17
C GLN A 589 34.00 9.06 23.55
N TYR A 590 34.81 8.33 24.31
CA TYR A 590 35.21 6.97 23.95
C TYR A 590 34.04 6.01 24.16
N ILE A 591 33.76 5.20 23.14
CA ILE A 591 32.65 4.26 23.10
C ILE A 591 33.19 2.89 22.69
N ALA A 592 32.87 1.86 23.49
CA ALA A 592 32.98 0.48 23.03
C ALA A 592 31.82 0.16 22.11
N VAL A 593 32.15 -0.26 20.89
CA VAL A 593 31.20 -0.72 19.89
C VAL A 593 31.34 -2.23 19.79
N VAL A 594 30.30 -2.96 20.21
CA VAL A 594 30.23 -4.42 20.14
C VAL A 594 29.64 -4.81 18.79
N CYS A 595 30.45 -5.45 17.96
CA CYS A 595 30.09 -5.94 16.64
C CYS A 595 29.97 -7.47 16.61
N ARG A 596 28.83 -7.99 16.16
CA ARG A 596 28.65 -9.41 15.83
C ARG A 596 29.49 -9.78 14.60
N LEU A 597 30.15 -10.94 14.65
CA LEU A 597 30.98 -11.47 13.56
C LEU A 597 30.18 -12.48 12.73
N GLU A 598 29.86 -12.10 11.50
CA GLU A 598 29.13 -12.93 10.54
C GLU A 598 30.08 -13.95 9.86
N ALA A 599 29.52 -15.01 9.26
CA ALA A 599 30.29 -16.09 8.65
C ALA A 599 31.16 -15.66 7.45
N HIS A 600 30.86 -14.51 6.84
CA HIS A 600 31.59 -13.95 5.70
C HIS A 600 32.65 -12.91 6.09
N GLY A 601 32.85 -12.66 7.39
CA GLY A 601 33.82 -11.67 7.89
C GLY A 601 33.26 -10.25 8.01
N GLU A 602 32.00 -10.03 7.64
CA GLU A 602 31.28 -8.80 7.94
C GLU A 602 31.07 -8.64 9.45
N SER A 603 31.21 -7.41 9.94
CA SER A 603 31.06 -7.05 11.34
C SER A 603 29.91 -6.07 11.52
N ILE A 604 28.93 -6.43 12.34
CA ILE A 604 27.67 -5.70 12.51
C ILE A 604 27.57 -5.17 13.93
N GLU A 605 27.50 -3.84 14.10
CA GLU A 605 27.23 -3.21 15.40
C GLU A 605 25.89 -3.70 15.98
N ILE A 606 25.93 -4.28 17.18
CA ILE A 606 24.75 -4.81 17.89
C ILE A 606 24.51 -4.12 19.25
N ALA A 607 25.53 -3.47 19.80
CA ALA A 607 25.44 -2.64 21.00
C ALA A 607 26.61 -1.65 21.03
N ASN A 608 26.42 -0.53 21.70
CA ASN A 608 27.49 0.39 22.05
C ASN A 608 27.25 0.98 23.45
N PHE A 609 28.31 1.40 24.12
CA PHE A 609 28.24 2.08 25.42
C PHE A 609 29.50 2.91 25.70
N PRO A 610 29.39 4.02 26.45
CA PRO A 610 30.52 4.88 26.77
C PRO A 610 31.52 4.19 27.69
N ILE A 611 32.79 4.60 27.56
CA ILE A 611 33.90 4.13 28.37
C ILE A 611 34.70 5.33 28.86
N ASP A 612 34.98 5.30 30.15
CA ASP A 612 35.96 6.17 30.80
C ASP A 612 37.35 5.51 30.68
N ILE A 613 38.19 6.05 29.79
CA ILE A 613 39.55 5.54 29.54
C ILE A 613 40.59 6.04 30.56
N ALA A 614 40.20 6.94 31.48
CA ALA A 614 41.03 7.41 32.57
C ALA A 614 40.95 6.49 33.81
N LYS A 615 39.98 5.56 33.85
CA LYS A 615 39.95 4.47 34.84
C LYS A 615 41.14 3.53 34.66
N ASP A 616 41.68 3.03 35.77
CA ASP A 616 42.69 1.95 35.76
C ASP A 616 42.19 0.77 34.92
N SER A 617 43.05 0.26 34.04
CA SER A 617 42.76 -0.88 33.17
C SER A 617 42.28 -2.12 33.91
N SER A 618 42.60 -2.30 35.20
CA SER A 618 42.08 -3.38 36.04
C SER A 618 40.63 -3.12 36.47
N VAL A 619 40.32 -1.91 36.93
CA VAL A 619 38.97 -1.48 37.32
C VAL A 619 38.01 -1.53 36.13
N LEU A 620 38.45 -1.03 34.96
CA LEU A 620 37.67 -1.10 33.72
C LEU A 620 37.50 -2.55 33.22
N GLN A 621 38.46 -3.44 33.48
CA GLN A 621 38.31 -4.85 33.14
C GLN A 621 37.26 -5.52 34.03
N ASP A 622 37.28 -5.28 35.34
CA ASP A 622 36.29 -5.83 36.28
C ASP A 622 34.88 -5.27 36.00
N GLU A 623 34.75 -3.96 35.73
CA GLU A 623 33.48 -3.31 35.38
C GLU A 623 32.85 -3.91 34.12
N LEU A 624 33.66 -4.13 33.07
CA LEU A 624 33.17 -4.68 31.79
C LEU A 624 32.95 -6.20 31.82
N GLU A 625 33.78 -6.97 32.53
CA GLU A 625 33.77 -8.44 32.50
C GLU A 625 33.12 -9.13 33.71
N SER A 626 32.68 -8.38 34.73
CA SER A 626 31.92 -8.94 35.85
C SER A 626 30.64 -9.66 35.41
N GLU A 627 30.02 -10.44 36.30
CA GLU A 627 28.76 -11.17 36.05
C GLU A 627 27.64 -10.26 35.48
N TRP A 628 27.63 -8.99 35.89
CA TRP A 628 26.67 -7.96 35.48
C TRP A 628 27.25 -6.92 34.51
N GLY A 629 28.52 -7.08 34.12
CA GLY A 629 29.23 -6.19 33.22
C GLY A 629 28.77 -6.32 31.77
N PRO A 630 28.83 -5.26 30.94
CA PRO A 630 28.38 -5.29 29.54
C PRO A 630 28.95 -6.41 28.67
N PHE A 631 30.13 -6.97 28.97
CA PHE A 631 30.71 -8.08 28.21
C PHE A 631 30.21 -9.47 28.63
N SER A 632 29.52 -9.63 29.77
CA SER A 632 29.05 -10.95 30.27
C SER A 632 28.05 -11.64 29.33
N ILE A 633 27.30 -10.84 28.58
CA ILE A 633 26.30 -11.30 27.62
C ILE A 633 26.87 -11.63 26.22
N TYR A 634 28.16 -11.37 25.94
CA TYR A 634 28.75 -11.53 24.60
C TYR A 634 29.97 -12.48 24.57
N GLU A 635 30.12 -13.29 23.51
CA GLU A 635 31.35 -14.08 23.30
C GLU A 635 32.42 -13.24 22.58
N ILE A 636 33.06 -12.32 23.30
CA ILE A 636 34.05 -11.38 22.74
C ILE A 636 35.39 -12.06 22.45
N ARG A 637 35.84 -11.97 21.18
CA ARG A 637 37.04 -12.67 20.69
C ARG A 637 38.33 -11.85 20.74
N ASN A 638 38.25 -10.51 20.79
CA ASN A 638 39.42 -9.63 20.70
C ASN A 638 39.67 -8.79 21.98
N LYS A 639 39.23 -9.24 23.15
CA LYS A 639 39.42 -8.57 24.46
C LYS A 639 40.82 -7.96 24.63
N ASN A 640 41.87 -8.74 24.38
CA ASN A 640 43.27 -8.30 24.52
C ASN A 640 43.66 -7.19 23.51
N GLU A 641 43.10 -7.20 22.29
CA GLU A 641 43.31 -6.14 21.29
C GLU A 641 42.62 -4.85 21.74
N PHE A 642 41.40 -4.97 22.23
CA PHE A 642 40.58 -3.88 22.73
C PHE A 642 41.22 -3.19 23.95
N TYR A 643 41.58 -3.92 25.01
CA TYR A 643 42.27 -3.32 26.16
C TYR A 643 43.64 -2.73 25.80
N LYS A 644 44.32 -3.26 24.77
CA LYS A 644 45.52 -2.62 24.22
C LYS A 644 45.21 -1.28 23.56
N LYS A 645 44.13 -1.17 22.77
CA LYS A 645 43.68 0.10 22.18
C LYS A 645 43.30 1.12 23.27
N VAL A 646 42.57 0.72 24.31
CA VAL A 646 42.24 1.58 25.45
C VAL A 646 43.51 2.16 26.08
N ARG A 647 44.48 1.31 26.47
CA ARG A 647 45.75 1.76 27.05
C ARG A 647 46.57 2.65 26.11
N SER A 648 46.45 2.46 24.79
CA SER A 648 47.11 3.35 23.81
C SER A 648 46.41 4.70 23.68
N ALA A 649 45.09 4.77 23.87
CA ALA A 649 44.35 6.03 23.90
C ALA A 649 44.66 6.85 25.17
N THR A 650 44.73 6.19 26.34
CA THR A 650 45.14 6.83 27.61
C THR A 650 46.51 7.49 27.52
N LEU A 651 47.43 6.95 26.70
CA LEU A 651 48.76 7.51 26.47
C LEU A 651 48.81 8.67 25.46
N ILE A 652 47.75 8.86 24.66
CA ILE A 652 47.68 9.96 23.67
C ILE A 652 47.11 11.23 24.32
N GLU A 653 46.20 11.09 25.30
CA GLU A 653 45.70 12.21 26.11
C GLU A 653 46.80 12.88 26.98
N GLU A 654 47.98 12.25 27.13
CA GLU A 654 49.13 12.83 27.84
C GLU A 654 50.11 13.61 26.93
N GLU A 655 49.98 13.57 25.59
CA GLU A 655 50.95 14.20 24.65
C GLU A 655 50.36 15.12 23.55
N GLU A 656 49.03 15.25 23.38
CA GLU A 656 48.43 16.15 22.37
C GLU A 656 47.56 17.29 22.95
N GLU A 657 48.20 18.41 23.29
CA GLU A 657 47.64 19.72 22.88
C GLU A 657 48.77 20.74 22.63
N GLY A 658 49.05 20.99 21.35
CA GLY A 658 49.98 22.04 20.91
C GLY A 658 49.36 23.43 21.02
N PHE A 659 48.99 23.84 22.23
CA PHE A 659 48.44 25.14 22.55
C PHE A 659 49.57 26.05 23.05
N ASP A 660 49.86 27.16 22.35
CA ASP A 660 50.83 28.15 22.84
C ASP A 660 50.18 28.98 23.96
N GLU A 661 50.23 28.44 25.17
CA GLU A 661 49.68 29.07 26.38
C GLU A 661 50.25 30.49 26.61
N GLU A 662 51.51 30.73 26.24
CA GLU A 662 52.11 32.06 26.36
C GLU A 662 51.45 33.07 25.40
N GLU A 663 51.26 32.72 24.13
CA GLU A 663 50.61 33.61 23.16
C GLU A 663 49.14 33.90 23.56
N GLU A 664 48.41 32.89 24.05
CA GLU A 664 47.03 33.07 24.52
C GLU A 664 46.94 33.95 25.77
N TYR A 665 47.77 33.73 26.80
CA TYR A 665 47.74 34.55 28.00
C TYR A 665 48.18 36.00 27.70
N LEU A 666 49.12 36.22 26.78
CA LEU A 666 49.48 37.56 26.29
C LEU A 666 48.34 38.24 25.53
N ARG A 667 47.47 37.48 24.84
CA ARG A 667 46.26 38.00 24.20
C ARG A 667 45.20 38.40 25.23
N GLN A 668 44.94 37.53 26.22
CA GLN A 668 43.97 37.77 27.28
C GLN A 668 44.34 38.96 28.17
N ILE A 669 45.62 39.14 28.51
CA ILE A 669 46.09 40.33 29.24
C ILE A 669 45.75 41.63 28.51
N LYS A 670 46.01 41.71 27.20
CA LYS A 670 45.66 42.90 26.40
C LYS A 670 44.15 43.17 26.34
N GLU A 671 43.32 42.12 26.36
CA GLU A 671 41.87 42.28 26.44
C GLU A 671 41.47 42.83 27.82
N TYR A 672 41.97 42.23 28.90
CA TYR A 672 41.51 42.53 30.26
C TYR A 672 42.09 43.83 30.82
N GLU A 673 43.29 44.27 30.38
CA GLU A 673 43.83 45.62 30.69
C GLU A 673 42.91 46.77 30.22
N SER A 674 41.99 46.50 29.27
CA SER A 674 41.00 47.48 28.80
C SER A 674 39.73 47.55 29.66
N ASN A 675 39.55 46.67 30.65
CA ASN A 675 38.31 46.56 31.44
C ASN A 675 38.59 46.48 32.97
N PRO A 676 38.34 47.56 33.74
CA PRO A 676 38.53 47.58 35.18
C PRO A 676 37.71 46.55 35.99
N GLU A 677 36.63 46.00 35.42
CA GLU A 677 35.80 44.99 36.10
C GLU A 677 36.42 43.58 36.05
N LYS A 678 37.50 43.39 35.27
CA LYS A 678 38.20 42.09 35.10
C LYS A 678 39.49 41.96 35.92
N SER A 679 39.71 42.78 36.96
CA SER A 679 40.98 42.79 37.71
C SER A 679 41.39 41.41 38.26
N TYR A 680 40.45 40.60 38.76
CA TYR A 680 40.73 39.24 39.22
C TYR A 680 41.20 38.32 38.08
N GLN A 681 40.51 38.36 36.93
CA GLN A 681 40.88 37.56 35.76
C GLN A 681 42.22 38.02 35.18
N LEU A 682 42.47 39.32 35.11
CA LEU A 682 43.76 39.89 34.68
C LEU A 682 44.91 39.45 35.60
N ALA A 683 44.71 39.53 36.92
CA ALA A 683 45.67 39.08 37.92
C ALA A 683 45.97 37.58 37.79
N TYR A 684 44.92 36.76 37.68
CA TYR A 684 45.01 35.31 37.43
C TYR A 684 45.81 35.00 36.16
N THR A 685 45.50 35.67 35.04
CA THR A 685 46.21 35.46 33.77
C THR A 685 47.68 35.87 33.86
N TYR A 686 48.02 36.94 34.59
CA TYR A 686 49.40 37.30 34.89
C TYR A 686 50.14 36.21 35.70
N VAL A 687 49.50 35.60 36.71
CA VAL A 687 50.09 34.45 37.44
C VAL A 687 50.33 33.26 36.51
N LYS A 688 49.35 32.93 35.66
CA LYS A 688 49.44 31.82 34.71
C LYS A 688 50.56 32.01 33.69
N LEU A 689 50.61 33.18 33.05
CA LEU A 689 51.70 33.54 32.14
C LEU A 689 53.07 33.37 32.80
N VAL A 690 53.24 33.83 34.04
CA VAL A 690 54.50 33.68 34.79
C VAL A 690 54.89 32.21 35.01
N HIS A 691 53.94 31.29 35.15
CA HIS A 691 54.22 29.85 35.26
C HIS A 691 54.65 29.23 33.92
N CYS A 692 54.17 29.74 32.78
CA CYS A 692 54.62 29.31 31.46
C CYS A 692 56.06 29.80 31.15
N ARG A 693 56.41 31.01 31.59
CA ARG A 693 57.74 31.63 31.35
C ARG A 693 58.50 32.04 32.62
N PRO A 694 58.78 31.13 33.57
CA PRO A 694 59.40 31.49 34.86
C PRO A 694 60.82 32.07 34.73
N GLU A 695 61.49 31.87 33.58
CA GLU A 695 62.83 32.38 33.34
C GLU A 695 62.87 33.76 32.66
N SER A 696 61.75 34.23 32.09
CA SER A 696 61.65 35.55 31.44
C SER A 696 62.01 36.70 32.39
N ASP A 697 62.69 37.72 31.86
CA ASP A 697 63.05 38.93 32.61
C ASP A 697 61.83 39.76 33.03
N SER A 698 60.69 39.61 32.35
CA SER A 698 59.45 40.27 32.74
C SER A 698 58.77 39.62 33.96
N SER A 699 59.06 38.35 34.28
CA SER A 699 58.23 37.54 35.18
C SER A 699 58.11 38.07 36.62
N ILE A 700 59.14 38.77 37.12
CA ILE A 700 59.07 39.47 38.43
C ILE A 700 58.17 40.72 38.35
N SER A 701 58.16 41.42 37.22
CA SER A 701 57.26 42.56 37.00
C SER A 701 55.81 42.09 36.82
N ASP A 702 55.61 41.05 36.01
CA ASP A 702 54.32 40.44 35.71
C ASP A 702 53.65 39.88 36.98
N ILE A 703 54.39 39.14 37.83
CA ILE A 703 53.85 38.64 39.10
C ILE A 703 53.59 39.76 40.12
N THR A 704 54.36 40.85 40.06
CA THR A 704 54.14 42.02 40.93
C THR A 704 52.88 42.79 40.53
N LYS A 705 52.58 42.90 39.22
CA LYS A 705 51.29 43.41 38.74
C LYS A 705 50.11 42.54 39.22
N ALA A 706 50.25 41.21 39.15
CA ALA A 706 49.22 40.30 39.63
C ALA A 706 48.89 40.53 41.11
N ILE A 707 49.90 40.68 41.96
CA ILE A 707 49.75 40.94 43.40
C ILE A 707 48.98 42.26 43.63
N ILE A 708 49.39 43.36 42.99
CA ILE A 708 48.69 44.66 43.10
C ILE A 708 47.21 44.55 42.67
N LEU A 709 46.94 43.85 41.57
CA LEU A 709 45.56 43.65 41.10
C LEU A 709 44.74 42.75 42.05
N PHE A 710 45.36 41.81 42.75
CA PHE A 710 44.68 41.04 43.80
C PHE A 710 44.51 41.80 45.11
N GLU A 711 45.37 42.78 45.44
CA GLU A 711 45.16 43.71 46.57
C GLU A 711 43.89 44.56 46.36
N GLU A 712 43.54 44.89 45.12
CA GLU A 712 42.33 45.63 44.74
C GLU A 712 41.06 44.75 44.62
N CYS A 713 41.18 43.43 44.72
CA CYS A 713 40.06 42.49 44.64
C CYS A 713 39.39 42.23 46.00
N ASP A 714 38.21 41.61 46.00
CA ASP A 714 37.48 41.24 47.23
C ASP A 714 37.97 39.89 47.81
N HIS A 715 38.79 39.96 48.86
CA HIS A 715 39.30 38.79 49.60
C HIS A 715 38.23 37.99 50.37
N SER A 716 36.96 38.41 50.40
CA SER A 716 35.87 37.51 50.85
C SER A 716 35.64 36.36 49.86
N VAL A 717 36.04 36.53 48.60
CA VAL A 717 35.97 35.49 47.56
C VAL A 717 37.18 34.55 47.70
N ARG A 718 36.93 33.31 48.11
CA ARG A 718 37.97 32.26 48.30
C ARG A 718 38.93 32.10 47.11
N GLY A 719 38.45 32.29 45.88
CA GLY A 719 39.29 32.26 44.66
C GLY A 719 40.35 33.35 44.62
N VAL A 720 40.02 34.58 45.04
CA VAL A 720 40.95 35.71 45.15
C VAL A 720 42.08 35.36 46.13
N VAL A 721 41.74 34.89 47.33
CA VAL A 721 42.73 34.54 48.36
C VAL A 721 43.66 33.42 47.90
N ILE A 722 43.15 32.38 47.24
CA ILE A 722 43.97 31.28 46.68
C ILE A 722 44.98 31.80 45.65
N TRP A 723 44.53 32.59 44.68
CA TRP A 723 45.40 33.03 43.59
C TRP A 723 46.36 34.16 43.98
N HIS A 724 45.98 35.00 44.95
CA HIS A 724 46.87 35.97 45.57
C HIS A 724 47.97 35.28 46.39
N LEU A 725 47.61 34.28 47.20
CA LEU A 725 48.58 33.45 47.93
C LEU A 725 49.56 32.77 46.96
N ASN A 726 49.06 32.21 45.87
CA ASN A 726 49.90 31.62 44.83
C ASN A 726 50.85 32.67 44.21
N ALA A 727 50.35 33.87 43.88
CA ALA A 727 51.18 34.95 43.34
C ALA A 727 52.33 35.37 44.27
N LEU A 728 52.08 35.46 45.58
CA LEU A 728 53.14 35.76 46.57
C LEU A 728 54.20 34.66 46.65
N VAL A 729 53.76 33.39 46.63
CA VAL A 729 54.68 32.23 46.62
C VAL A 729 55.52 32.23 45.34
N THR A 730 54.90 32.37 44.17
CA THR A 730 55.59 32.47 42.88
C THR A 730 56.59 33.65 42.87
N ARG A 731 56.24 34.82 43.42
CA ARG A 731 57.19 35.94 43.53
C ARG A 731 58.41 35.59 44.40
N CYS A 732 58.21 34.91 45.52
CA CYS A 732 59.30 34.46 46.39
C CYS A 732 60.22 33.45 45.68
N GLU A 733 59.64 32.47 44.99
CA GLU A 733 60.39 31.46 44.23
C GLU A 733 61.24 32.09 43.11
N LEU A 734 60.66 33.01 42.33
CA LEU A 734 61.37 33.72 41.27
C LEU A 734 62.52 34.58 41.81
N LEU A 735 62.32 35.28 42.93
CA LEU A 735 63.34 36.12 43.55
C LEU A 735 64.50 35.29 44.14
N VAL A 736 64.22 34.11 44.70
CA VAL A 736 65.24 33.14 45.12
C VAL A 736 65.97 32.57 43.91
N LYS A 737 65.26 32.17 42.85
CA LYS A 737 65.84 31.58 41.64
C LYS A 737 66.71 32.56 40.85
N LYS A 738 66.34 33.85 40.79
CA LYS A 738 67.10 34.90 40.08
C LYS A 738 68.24 35.54 40.89
N GLY A 739 68.53 35.05 42.10
CA GLY A 739 69.76 35.40 42.84
C GLY A 739 69.90 36.90 43.16
N VAL A 740 68.81 37.56 43.55
CA VAL A 740 68.84 39.00 43.89
C VAL A 740 69.49 39.19 45.27
N ASP A 741 70.82 39.29 45.29
CA ASP A 741 71.69 39.39 46.49
C ASP A 741 71.43 40.62 47.40
N SER A 742 70.42 41.44 47.12
CA SER A 742 70.06 42.63 47.90
C SER A 742 68.69 42.57 48.58
N ILE A 743 67.96 41.44 48.53
CA ILE A 743 66.65 41.34 49.20
C ILE A 743 66.83 41.50 50.70
N ARG A 744 66.18 42.50 51.29
CA ARG A 744 66.37 42.82 52.71
C ARG A 744 65.69 41.76 53.56
N LYS A 745 66.34 41.36 54.65
CA LYS A 745 65.80 40.38 55.62
C LYS A 745 64.49 40.84 56.26
N GLU A 746 64.16 42.13 56.19
CA GLU A 746 62.85 42.69 56.57
C GLU A 746 61.75 42.48 55.50
N GLU A 747 62.07 42.50 54.21
CA GLU A 747 61.09 42.32 53.12
C GLU A 747 60.56 40.87 53.08
N ILE A 748 61.45 39.88 53.18
CA ILE A 748 61.08 38.46 53.30
C ILE A 748 60.20 38.22 54.54
N LYS A 749 60.48 38.91 55.65
CA LYS A 749 59.64 38.87 56.87
C LYS A 749 58.29 39.57 56.72
N GLY A 750 58.17 40.50 55.77
CA GLY A 750 56.88 41.07 55.36
C GLY A 750 56.06 40.02 54.63
N TRP A 751 56.60 39.49 53.53
CA TRP A 751 55.91 38.51 52.67
C TRP A 751 55.56 37.22 53.40
N MET A 752 56.43 36.70 54.28
CA MET A 752 56.10 35.53 55.11
C MET A 752 54.92 35.77 56.06
N ARG A 753 54.71 37.01 56.51
CA ARG A 753 53.56 37.38 57.34
C ARG A 753 52.29 37.48 56.50
N GLU A 754 52.38 38.11 55.34
CA GLU A 754 51.29 38.29 54.37
C GLU A 754 50.78 36.93 53.82
N ILE A 755 51.70 36.01 53.52
CA ILE A 755 51.41 34.61 53.17
C ILE A 755 50.70 33.89 54.32
N GLN A 756 51.14 34.07 55.57
CA GLN A 756 50.50 33.47 56.75
C GLN A 756 49.10 34.06 56.99
N GLU A 757 48.94 35.38 56.89
CA GLU A 757 47.67 36.09 57.08
C GLU A 757 46.63 35.64 56.03
N MET A 758 47.01 35.51 54.75
CA MET A 758 46.11 34.96 53.72
C MET A 758 45.84 33.47 53.88
N HIS A 759 46.82 32.66 54.31
CA HIS A 759 46.60 31.26 54.61
C HIS A 759 45.57 31.08 55.76
N ASP A 760 45.67 31.89 56.81
CA ASP A 760 44.76 31.87 57.95
C ASP A 760 43.36 32.37 57.56
N GLN A 761 43.25 33.37 56.67
CA GLN A 761 41.97 33.77 56.05
C GLN A 761 41.36 32.63 55.21
N LEU A 762 42.18 31.88 54.46
CA LEU A 762 41.74 30.73 53.67
C LEU A 762 41.14 29.62 54.54
N ILE A 763 41.75 29.36 55.70
CA ILE A 763 41.21 28.45 56.72
C ILE A 763 39.87 28.97 57.25
N GLN A 764 39.76 30.25 57.59
CA GLN A 764 38.50 30.83 58.07
C GLN A 764 37.38 30.73 57.03
N LEU A 765 37.65 31.04 55.75
CA LEU A 765 36.69 30.89 54.65
C LEU A 765 36.30 29.43 54.40
N SER A 766 37.19 28.46 54.66
CA SER A 766 36.84 27.03 54.56
C SER A 766 35.94 26.51 55.69
N ASN A 767 35.94 27.18 56.86
CA ASN A 767 35.11 26.81 58.01
C ASN A 767 33.72 27.49 58.04
N ILE A 768 33.40 28.29 57.02
CA ILE A 768 32.10 28.99 56.89
C ILE A 768 31.17 28.28 55.88
N GLY A 769 31.62 27.15 55.30
CA GLY A 769 30.85 26.33 54.36
C GLY A 769 30.43 24.96 54.90
N GLU A 770 29.45 24.95 55.81
CA GLU A 770 28.46 23.86 56.00
C GLU A 770 27.05 24.42 55.78
#